data_AF-A0A3A4R1J5-F1
#
_entry.id   AF-A0A3A4R1J5-F1
#
_cell.length_a   1.000
_cell.length_b   1.000
_cell.length_c   1.000
_cell.angle_alpha   90.00
_cell.angle_beta   90.00
_cell.angle_gamma   90.00
#
_symmetry.space_group_name_H-M   'P 1'
#
loop_
_entity.id
_entity.type
_entity.pdbx_description
1 polymer ?
#
loop_
_entity_poly.entity_id
_entity_poly.type
_entity_poly.pdbx_seq_one_letter_code
_entity_poly.pdbx_strand_id
1 'polypeptide(L)'
;MLKILKNLLKKLKKNNSNLKVQEEYLEQIEALGNILAHKAHIRSNTKSILAGIDHFYRIIERLLKIKEENPYHYERIVYSDDLKKSLESDKDNADHLLSKPAEHQKPIFFPLQQIVKIHESALQAKSPEISRRTARRMIDISDQFSTLKDESFFINHCLENIIEMYRLAYKAEDESKYELVIGWYLVVYNDNNFIFDYLDLYNRTFFDLIVLVICNSDITAWKNALNFLTHGLLLRLDRYIHSESLLDPLIDNGCEEAFLELSRSPKIKTLDKTYESIYTYEQYTAWKNDFEEYYSTTLKAVKNKDIIPKLDDMRSDILSKAKTWYKINNLYNIVFAICAYCYFRKKFDFIKEIWSYNRPLSGMASTWGGHNIIPYKLAEILELYLNQDGFRRSSPRFEFNIDNQYYFDRVFILILFFYVQLPQKTSIDISFLEDVHKLNRLIFRKESLETALADVSSLDEDLLILPSQRKPPKFEKRQSEIEQVEPKEPISVKHFTKEINDLIQELCNQAEFRKEELKKEKPLSQNKVTKFINETLQQYQDFATFKGLYREREESFKGKIDIKNKGAFFSITPQLLDKEFFLDDWDSSLSHRFGEGIARSENKDILTQLLPACIPTQSIEELLTDEKFIEEMDDFVLLLVNYRRYDFMKKYRKYYKPPADIKGDIKGWFVYNDQEFSIKSLPINDKEICLLLFLNKNKLGRYVQHSPLNEGDDPKSVYDGLYINIKPFEEDRLFNITVEKRLAEENQKTTKEKIENELKHQVILKIQERYEIELPDDFQGYYINIDEEPE
;
A
#
# COMPACT_ATOMS: atom_id res chain seq x y z
N MET A 1 -30.45 -12.79 45.85
CA MET A 1 -30.12 -12.95 44.41
C MET A 1 -31.30 -12.55 43.52
N LEU A 2 -32.33 -13.38 43.26
CA LEU A 2 -33.46 -13.05 42.36
C LEU A 2 -34.15 -11.69 42.62
N LYS A 3 -34.25 -11.26 43.89
CA LYS A 3 -34.78 -9.93 44.27
C LYS A 3 -33.86 -8.78 43.83
N ILE A 4 -32.54 -8.95 43.92
CA ILE A 4 -31.52 -7.99 43.44
C ILE A 4 -31.58 -7.91 41.91
N LEU A 5 -31.63 -9.06 41.23
CA LEU A 5 -31.72 -9.18 39.77
C LEU A 5 -32.96 -8.45 39.20
N LYS A 6 -34.13 -8.67 39.80
CA LYS A 6 -35.38 -7.99 39.40
C LYS A 6 -35.33 -6.48 39.68
N ASN A 7 -34.67 -6.07 40.76
CA ASN A 7 -34.52 -4.65 41.10
C ASN A 7 -33.57 -3.92 40.14
N LEU A 8 -32.43 -4.52 39.78
CA LEU A 8 -31.47 -3.96 38.81
C LEU A 8 -32.15 -3.69 37.45
N LEU A 9 -32.83 -4.68 36.88
CA LEU A 9 -33.54 -4.52 35.61
C LEU A 9 -34.73 -3.54 35.68
N LYS A 10 -35.41 -3.46 36.83
CA LYS A 10 -36.51 -2.50 37.03
C LYS A 10 -36.02 -1.06 37.20
N LYS A 11 -34.84 -0.87 37.80
CA LYS A 11 -34.20 0.45 37.95
C LYS A 11 -33.74 1.01 36.60
N LEU A 12 -33.19 0.18 35.71
CA LEU A 12 -32.82 0.57 34.33
C LEU A 12 -34.02 1.10 33.50
N LYS A 13 -35.27 0.78 33.89
CA LYS A 13 -36.50 1.23 33.22
C LYS A 13 -37.10 2.54 33.77
N LYS A 14 -36.59 3.12 34.86
CA LYS A 14 -37.14 4.35 35.46
C LYS A 14 -36.36 5.58 34.99
N ASN A 15 -37.05 6.63 34.50
CA ASN A 15 -36.48 7.89 33.96
C ASN A 15 -35.85 8.86 34.98
N ASN A 16 -35.71 8.49 36.25
CA ASN A 16 -35.15 9.35 37.29
C ASN A 16 -33.75 8.87 37.68
N SER A 17 -32.70 9.54 37.20
CA SER A 17 -31.32 9.32 37.65
C SER A 17 -30.82 10.50 38.50
N ASN A 18 -30.49 10.21 39.75
CA ASN A 18 -29.53 10.96 40.58
C ASN A 18 -28.25 10.10 40.69
N LEU A 19 -27.08 10.70 40.96
CA LEU A 19 -25.82 10.04 41.37
C LEU A 19 -26.04 8.79 42.24
N LYS A 20 -26.90 8.94 43.25
CA LYS A 20 -27.29 7.91 44.18
C LYS A 20 -27.83 6.63 43.52
N VAL A 21 -28.46 6.73 42.35
CA VAL A 21 -28.99 5.59 41.59
C VAL A 21 -27.87 4.84 40.85
N GLN A 22 -26.83 5.53 40.37
CA GLN A 22 -25.65 4.90 39.77
C GLN A 22 -24.80 4.21 40.85
N GLU A 23 -24.57 4.87 41.98
CA GLU A 23 -23.87 4.29 43.13
C GLU A 23 -24.60 3.05 43.67
N GLU A 24 -25.92 3.17 43.94
CA GLU A 24 -26.73 2.02 44.37
C GLU A 24 -26.77 0.89 43.32
N TYR A 25 -26.60 1.21 42.03
CA TYR A 25 -26.53 0.21 40.96
C TYR A 25 -25.20 -0.53 40.98
N LEU A 26 -24.08 0.20 41.10
CA LEU A 26 -22.74 -0.38 41.23
C LEU A 26 -22.62 -1.23 42.50
N GLU A 27 -23.09 -0.72 43.65
CA GLU A 27 -23.13 -1.48 44.91
C GLU A 27 -23.93 -2.79 44.78
N GLN A 28 -25.05 -2.77 44.05
CA GLN A 28 -25.86 -3.97 43.83
C GLN A 28 -25.19 -4.99 42.92
N ILE A 29 -24.46 -4.53 41.90
CA ILE A 29 -23.64 -5.41 41.05
C ILE A 29 -22.49 -6.00 41.86
N GLU A 30 -21.81 -5.19 42.67
CA GLU A 30 -20.70 -5.64 43.52
C GLU A 30 -21.18 -6.67 44.55
N ALA A 31 -22.27 -6.38 45.24
CA ALA A 31 -22.86 -7.31 46.21
C ALA A 31 -23.25 -8.64 45.56
N LEU A 32 -23.82 -8.59 44.34
CA LEU A 32 -24.13 -9.79 43.58
C LEU A 32 -22.85 -10.56 43.19
N GLY A 33 -21.84 -9.87 42.67
CA GLY A 33 -20.54 -10.45 42.30
C GLY A 33 -19.85 -11.11 43.48
N ASN A 34 -19.80 -10.44 44.63
CA ASN A 34 -19.24 -10.96 45.89
C ASN A 34 -19.97 -12.23 46.36
N ILE A 35 -21.31 -12.24 46.32
CA ILE A 35 -22.11 -13.42 46.67
C ILE A 35 -21.81 -14.58 45.72
N LEU A 36 -21.73 -14.31 44.41
CA LEU A 36 -21.48 -15.34 43.40
C LEU A 36 -20.06 -15.89 43.48
N ALA A 37 -19.06 -15.03 43.67
CA ALA A 37 -17.67 -15.39 43.86
C ALA A 37 -17.48 -16.27 45.11
N HIS A 38 -18.06 -15.87 46.24
CA HIS A 38 -18.03 -16.68 47.46
C HIS A 38 -18.70 -18.05 47.25
N LYS A 39 -19.87 -18.08 46.60
CA LYS A 39 -20.58 -19.33 46.30
C LYS A 39 -19.80 -20.25 45.35
N ALA A 40 -19.11 -19.68 44.37
CA ALA A 40 -18.22 -20.41 43.46
C ALA A 40 -17.03 -21.00 44.24
N HIS A 41 -16.45 -20.23 45.17
CA HIS A 41 -15.35 -20.68 46.00
C HIS A 41 -15.73 -21.88 46.89
N ILE A 42 -16.90 -21.84 47.55
CA ILE A 42 -17.39 -22.95 48.41
C ILE A 42 -18.11 -24.06 47.63
N ARG A 43 -18.14 -24.00 46.29
CA ARG A 43 -18.80 -24.97 45.40
C ARG A 43 -20.28 -25.24 45.71
N SER A 44 -21.02 -24.20 46.12
CA SER A 44 -22.44 -24.37 46.50
C SER A 44 -23.39 -23.84 45.42
N ASN A 45 -24.42 -24.63 45.10
CA ASN A 45 -25.55 -24.20 44.27
C ASN A 45 -25.14 -23.68 42.87
N THR A 46 -24.42 -24.52 42.11
CA THR A 46 -23.92 -24.23 40.74
C THR A 46 -24.99 -23.60 39.84
N LYS A 47 -26.20 -24.15 39.83
CA LYS A 47 -27.32 -23.61 39.02
C LYS A 47 -27.63 -22.14 39.32
N SER A 48 -27.60 -21.75 40.59
CA SER A 48 -27.79 -20.35 41.00
C SER A 48 -26.61 -19.46 40.60
N ILE A 49 -25.39 -20.01 40.55
CA ILE A 49 -24.20 -19.28 40.11
C ILE A 49 -24.27 -19.01 38.61
N LEU A 50 -24.54 -20.04 37.81
CA LEU A 50 -24.67 -19.93 36.36
C LEU A 50 -25.78 -18.93 35.96
N ALA A 51 -26.92 -18.97 36.65
CA ALA A 51 -28.00 -18.00 36.45
C ALA A 51 -27.61 -16.56 36.84
N GLY A 52 -26.72 -16.40 37.81
CA GLY A 52 -26.16 -15.11 38.20
C GLY A 52 -25.20 -14.56 37.14
N ILE A 53 -24.30 -15.39 36.61
CA ILE A 53 -23.39 -15.02 35.51
C ILE A 53 -24.19 -14.61 34.27
N ASP A 54 -25.21 -15.37 33.90
CA ASP A 54 -26.11 -15.03 32.79
C ASP A 54 -26.84 -13.68 32.97
N HIS A 55 -26.99 -13.22 34.22
CA HIS A 55 -27.62 -11.95 34.47
C HIS A 55 -26.69 -10.76 34.21
N PHE A 56 -25.38 -10.89 34.45
CA PHE A 56 -24.42 -9.84 34.09
C PHE A 56 -24.40 -9.61 32.58
N TYR A 57 -24.41 -10.69 31.79
CA TYR A 57 -24.57 -10.63 30.34
C TYR A 57 -25.84 -9.86 29.93
N ARG A 58 -27.00 -10.22 30.49
CA ARG A 58 -28.29 -9.55 30.20
C ARG A 58 -28.34 -8.09 30.63
N ILE A 59 -27.57 -7.71 31.65
CA ILE A 59 -27.46 -6.32 32.07
C ILE A 59 -26.75 -5.51 30.98
N ILE A 60 -25.62 -6.00 30.46
CA ILE A 60 -24.87 -5.35 29.37
C ILE A 60 -25.73 -5.26 28.12
N GLU A 61 -26.34 -6.38 27.70
CA GLU A 61 -27.28 -6.42 26.56
C GLU A 61 -28.39 -5.37 26.70
N ARG A 62 -28.96 -5.21 27.90
CA ARG A 62 -30.00 -4.21 28.14
C ARG A 62 -29.46 -2.78 28.09
N LEU A 63 -28.25 -2.52 28.59
CA LEU A 63 -27.63 -1.21 28.52
C LEU A 63 -27.34 -0.82 27.06
N LEU A 64 -26.81 -1.73 26.26
CA LEU A 64 -26.61 -1.52 24.82
C LEU A 64 -27.92 -1.24 24.11
N LYS A 65 -28.97 -2.02 24.40
CA LYS A 65 -30.30 -1.77 23.85
C LYS A 65 -30.85 -0.40 24.25
N ILE A 66 -30.59 0.07 25.48
CA ILE A 66 -30.97 1.43 25.91
C ILE A 66 -30.18 2.48 25.12
N LYS A 67 -28.90 2.25 24.83
CA LYS A 67 -28.08 3.14 23.99
C LYS A 67 -28.71 3.35 22.62
N GLU A 68 -29.19 2.27 22.00
CA GLU A 68 -29.88 2.31 20.70
C GLU A 68 -31.27 2.96 20.78
N GLU A 69 -32.07 2.57 21.80
CA GLU A 69 -33.46 3.04 21.96
C GLU A 69 -33.52 4.51 22.43
N ASN A 70 -32.57 4.96 23.25
CA ASN A 70 -32.56 6.27 23.89
C ASN A 70 -31.14 6.65 24.38
N PRO A 71 -30.30 7.25 23.52
CA PRO A 71 -28.93 7.65 23.85
C PRO A 71 -28.84 8.55 25.09
N TYR A 72 -29.76 9.52 25.22
CA TYR A 72 -29.79 10.41 26.39
C TYR A 72 -30.02 9.66 27.71
N HIS A 73 -30.90 8.66 27.71
CA HIS A 73 -31.12 7.81 28.88
C HIS A 73 -29.91 6.92 29.18
N TYR A 74 -29.22 6.46 28.15
CA TYR A 74 -27.96 5.72 28.29
C TYR A 74 -26.87 6.59 28.95
N GLU A 75 -26.61 7.78 28.42
CA GLU A 75 -25.63 8.73 28.97
C GLU A 75 -25.94 9.03 30.43
N ARG A 76 -27.22 9.24 30.76
CA ARG A 76 -27.67 9.47 32.14
C ARG A 76 -27.39 8.30 33.09
N ILE A 77 -27.43 7.06 32.61
CA ILE A 77 -27.19 5.85 33.41
C ILE A 77 -25.70 5.50 33.47
N VAL A 78 -24.98 5.65 32.36
CA VAL A 78 -23.63 5.08 32.20
C VAL A 78 -22.54 6.12 32.46
N TYR A 79 -22.73 7.38 32.08
CA TYR A 79 -21.66 8.37 32.17
C TYR A 79 -21.50 8.90 33.60
N SER A 80 -20.26 9.07 34.03
CA SER A 80 -19.90 9.83 35.23
C SER A 80 -20.31 11.29 35.09
N ASP A 81 -20.54 11.98 36.21
CA ASP A 81 -20.98 13.38 36.14
C ASP A 81 -19.91 14.32 35.59
N ASP A 82 -18.63 14.01 35.79
CA ASP A 82 -17.54 14.80 35.23
C ASP A 82 -17.52 14.70 33.70
N LEU A 83 -17.81 13.52 33.16
CA LEU A 83 -17.98 13.32 31.72
C LEU A 83 -19.24 14.05 31.20
N LYS A 84 -20.37 13.95 31.91
CA LYS A 84 -21.61 14.67 31.53
C LYS A 84 -21.42 16.19 31.50
N LYS A 85 -20.81 16.74 32.55
CA LYS A 85 -20.50 18.18 32.63
C LYS A 85 -19.58 18.60 31.49
N SER A 86 -18.53 17.81 31.22
CA SER A 86 -17.58 18.12 30.14
C SER A 86 -18.25 18.08 28.76
N LEU A 87 -19.14 17.12 28.50
CA LEU A 87 -19.91 17.05 27.25
C LEU A 87 -20.78 18.31 27.01
N GLU A 88 -21.21 18.99 28.08
CA GLU A 88 -22.00 20.22 28.01
C GLU A 88 -21.13 21.50 27.95
N SER A 89 -19.88 21.47 28.43
CA SER A 89 -19.08 22.69 28.65
C SER A 89 -17.73 22.76 27.93
N ASP A 90 -17.10 21.61 27.61
CA ASP A 90 -15.73 21.54 27.07
C ASP A 90 -15.53 20.25 26.26
N LYS A 91 -15.52 20.39 24.93
CA LYS A 91 -15.42 19.26 23.99
C LYS A 91 -14.07 18.55 24.08
N ASP A 92 -12.97 19.28 24.21
CA ASP A 92 -11.63 18.68 24.25
C ASP A 92 -11.44 17.88 25.54
N ASN A 93 -11.95 18.39 26.66
CA ASN A 93 -11.95 17.64 27.92
C ASN A 93 -12.90 16.44 27.88
N ALA A 94 -14.08 16.57 27.24
CA ALA A 94 -15.00 15.45 27.06
C ALA A 94 -14.36 14.32 26.24
N ASP A 95 -13.69 14.65 25.14
CA ASP A 95 -12.96 13.69 24.30
C ASP A 95 -11.82 13.03 25.09
N HIS A 96 -11.10 13.78 25.95
CA HIS A 96 -10.11 13.20 26.86
C HIS A 96 -10.73 12.22 27.87
N LEU A 97 -11.87 12.53 28.48
CA LEU A 97 -12.53 11.62 29.43
C LEU A 97 -13.14 10.40 28.74
N LEU A 98 -13.64 10.55 27.50
CA LEU A 98 -14.10 9.45 26.66
C LEU A 98 -12.95 8.50 26.27
N SER A 99 -11.71 8.99 26.21
CA SER A 99 -10.52 8.14 26.04
C SER A 99 -10.20 7.28 27.27
N LYS A 100 -10.85 7.52 28.43
CA LYS A 100 -10.73 6.74 29.68
C LYS A 100 -12.08 6.14 30.12
N PRO A 101 -12.70 5.30 29.28
CA PRO A 101 -14.09 4.88 29.46
C PRO A 101 -14.28 3.93 30.66
N ALA A 102 -13.26 3.17 31.06
CA ALA A 102 -13.33 2.35 32.27
C ALA A 102 -13.52 3.19 33.55
N GLU A 103 -13.06 4.44 33.56
CA GLU A 103 -13.18 5.38 34.68
C GLU A 103 -14.51 6.15 34.62
N HIS A 104 -14.92 6.54 33.41
CA HIS A 104 -16.05 7.46 33.21
C HIS A 104 -17.34 6.81 32.70
N GLN A 105 -17.32 5.51 32.38
CA GLN A 105 -18.47 4.69 31.98
C GLN A 105 -18.55 3.40 32.81
N LYS A 106 -18.12 3.44 34.07
CA LYS A 106 -18.09 2.28 35.00
C LYS A 106 -19.30 1.33 34.94
N PRO A 107 -20.56 1.81 34.87
CA PRO A 107 -21.75 0.94 34.88
C PRO A 107 -21.78 -0.16 33.81
N ILE A 108 -21.20 0.06 32.62
CA ILE A 108 -21.16 -0.97 31.57
C ILE A 108 -19.98 -1.94 31.71
N PHE A 109 -18.86 -1.50 32.31
CA PHE A 109 -17.66 -2.32 32.50
C PHE A 109 -17.64 -3.12 33.80
N PHE A 110 -18.27 -2.59 34.84
CA PHE A 110 -18.25 -3.21 36.16
C PHE A 110 -18.80 -4.65 36.20
N PRO A 111 -19.85 -5.03 35.42
CA PRO A 111 -20.23 -6.43 35.29
C PRO A 111 -19.12 -7.35 34.75
N LEU A 112 -18.25 -6.87 33.86
CA LEU A 112 -17.12 -7.65 33.32
C LEU A 112 -16.14 -8.00 34.43
N GLN A 113 -15.79 -7.02 35.27
CA GLN A 113 -14.90 -7.22 36.41
C GLN A 113 -15.47 -8.24 37.40
N GLN A 114 -16.80 -8.24 37.61
CA GLN A 114 -17.44 -9.26 38.46
C GLN A 114 -17.37 -10.65 37.83
N ILE A 115 -17.47 -10.79 36.50
CA ILE A 115 -17.29 -12.07 35.81
C ILE A 115 -15.86 -12.59 36.02
N VAL A 116 -14.84 -11.73 35.88
CA VAL A 116 -13.43 -12.10 36.14
C VAL A 116 -13.23 -12.55 37.58
N LYS A 117 -13.81 -11.83 38.55
CA LYS A 117 -13.74 -12.21 39.98
C LYS A 117 -14.37 -13.57 40.28
N ILE A 118 -15.51 -13.86 39.66
CA ILE A 118 -16.19 -15.17 39.79
C ILE A 118 -15.34 -16.26 39.13
N HIS A 119 -14.73 -15.97 37.99
CA HIS A 119 -13.81 -16.88 37.31
C HIS A 119 -12.64 -17.25 38.20
N GLU A 120 -11.92 -16.27 38.76
CA GLU A 120 -10.80 -16.49 39.68
C GLU A 120 -11.22 -17.34 40.88
N SER A 121 -12.37 -17.04 41.49
CA SER A 121 -12.90 -17.80 42.62
C SER A 121 -13.23 -19.26 42.24
N ALA A 122 -13.76 -19.47 41.03
CA ALA A 122 -14.04 -20.81 40.51
C ALA A 122 -12.75 -21.60 40.24
N LEU A 123 -11.69 -20.94 39.75
CA LEU A 123 -10.38 -21.55 39.52
C LEU A 123 -9.72 -21.98 40.84
N GLN A 124 -9.69 -21.11 41.85
CA GLN A 124 -9.18 -21.42 43.19
C GLN A 124 -9.90 -22.63 43.79
N ALA A 125 -11.21 -22.71 43.56
CA ALA A 125 -12.04 -23.83 43.95
C ALA A 125 -12.11 -24.95 42.92
N LYS A 126 -11.24 -25.03 41.90
CA LYS A 126 -11.22 -26.07 40.84
C LYS A 126 -12.62 -26.48 40.35
N SER A 127 -13.43 -25.50 39.95
CA SER A 127 -14.81 -25.68 39.49
C SER A 127 -14.93 -25.45 37.98
N PRO A 128 -14.60 -26.45 37.14
CA PRO A 128 -14.42 -26.27 35.68
C PRO A 128 -15.71 -25.86 34.96
N GLU A 129 -16.88 -26.24 35.46
CA GLU A 129 -18.16 -25.86 34.87
C GLU A 129 -18.41 -24.34 35.01
N ILE A 130 -18.08 -23.78 36.17
CA ILE A 130 -18.27 -22.35 36.46
C ILE A 130 -17.21 -21.53 35.70
N SER A 131 -15.94 -21.96 35.72
CA SER A 131 -14.86 -21.27 35.01
C SER A 131 -15.13 -21.21 33.50
N ARG A 132 -15.54 -22.32 32.86
CA ARG A 132 -15.95 -22.31 31.45
C ARG A 132 -17.16 -21.43 31.20
N ARG A 133 -18.18 -21.45 32.07
CA ARG A 133 -19.34 -20.57 31.89
C ARG A 133 -18.96 -19.09 31.93
N THR A 134 -18.08 -18.68 32.85
CA THR A 134 -17.58 -17.30 32.90
C THR A 134 -16.79 -16.94 31.64
N ALA A 135 -15.94 -17.84 31.14
CA ALA A 135 -15.19 -17.62 29.89
C ALA A 135 -16.13 -17.43 28.69
N ARG A 136 -17.11 -18.33 28.50
CA ARG A 136 -18.11 -18.20 27.42
C ARG A 136 -18.90 -16.91 27.50
N ARG A 137 -19.30 -16.47 28.70
CA ARG A 137 -20.02 -15.19 28.82
C ARG A 137 -19.15 -13.99 28.54
N MET A 138 -17.85 -14.04 28.83
CA MET A 138 -16.93 -12.98 28.40
C MET A 138 -16.81 -12.95 26.86
N ILE A 139 -16.71 -14.12 26.23
CA ILE A 139 -16.71 -14.27 24.76
C ILE A 139 -17.99 -13.70 24.15
N ASP A 140 -19.17 -14.10 24.65
CA ASP A 140 -20.46 -13.61 24.15
C ASP A 140 -20.60 -12.08 24.26
N ILE A 141 -19.98 -11.46 25.27
CA ILE A 141 -19.99 -9.99 25.42
C ILE A 141 -19.06 -9.33 24.41
N SER A 142 -17.87 -9.88 24.20
CA SER A 142 -16.96 -9.45 23.12
C SER A 142 -17.68 -9.46 21.78
N ASP A 143 -18.42 -10.54 21.49
CA ASP A 143 -19.18 -10.67 20.24
C ASP A 143 -20.22 -9.55 20.10
N GLN A 144 -20.97 -9.21 21.16
CA GLN A 144 -21.90 -8.07 21.13
C GLN A 144 -21.19 -6.76 20.83
N PHE A 145 -20.07 -6.48 21.51
CA PHE A 145 -19.33 -5.24 21.33
C PHE A 145 -18.76 -5.12 19.91
N SER A 146 -18.40 -6.23 19.27
CA SER A 146 -17.86 -6.26 17.90
C SER A 146 -18.84 -5.76 16.81
N THR A 147 -20.12 -5.62 17.15
CA THR A 147 -21.20 -5.16 16.25
C THR A 147 -21.53 -3.67 16.44
N LEU A 148 -20.95 -2.99 17.43
CA LEU A 148 -21.19 -1.58 17.73
C LEU A 148 -20.20 -0.68 16.97
N LYS A 149 -20.66 0.32 16.23
CA LYS A 149 -19.77 1.26 15.50
C LYS A 149 -19.13 2.29 16.42
N ASP A 150 -17.86 2.60 16.15
CA ASP A 150 -17.07 3.63 16.85
C ASP A 150 -16.86 3.40 18.36
N GLU A 151 -16.93 2.15 18.81
CA GLU A 151 -16.80 1.73 20.20
C GLU A 151 -15.59 0.81 20.45
N SER A 152 -14.46 1.08 19.77
CA SER A 152 -13.22 0.28 19.86
C SER A 152 -12.75 0.05 21.30
N PHE A 153 -13.07 0.97 22.20
CA PHE A 153 -12.72 0.89 23.61
C PHE A 153 -13.49 -0.19 24.40
N PHE A 154 -14.78 -0.44 24.09
CA PHE A 154 -15.55 -1.52 24.73
C PHE A 154 -14.90 -2.87 24.44
N ILE A 155 -14.53 -3.03 23.18
CA ILE A 155 -13.83 -4.22 22.68
C ILE A 155 -12.48 -4.34 23.37
N ASN A 156 -11.65 -3.30 23.37
CA ASN A 156 -10.31 -3.35 23.96
C ASN A 156 -10.36 -3.78 25.44
N HIS A 157 -11.24 -3.18 26.24
CA HIS A 157 -11.37 -3.55 27.66
C HIS A 157 -11.88 -4.99 27.86
N CYS A 158 -12.80 -5.46 27.02
CA CYS A 158 -13.27 -6.84 27.06
C CYS A 158 -12.14 -7.83 26.72
N LEU A 159 -11.34 -7.51 25.69
CA LEU A 159 -10.19 -8.31 25.27
C LEU A 159 -9.08 -8.34 26.34
N GLU A 160 -8.81 -7.23 27.04
CA GLU A 160 -7.89 -7.18 28.19
C GLU A 160 -8.33 -8.13 29.31
N ASN A 161 -9.63 -8.15 29.63
CA ASN A 161 -10.18 -9.08 30.63
C ASN A 161 -10.08 -10.55 30.18
N ILE A 162 -10.23 -10.83 28.87
CA ILE A 162 -10.03 -12.18 28.32
C ILE A 162 -8.58 -12.64 28.49
N ILE A 163 -7.60 -11.77 28.19
CA ILE A 163 -6.17 -12.08 28.39
C ILE A 163 -5.90 -12.38 29.87
N GLU A 164 -6.45 -11.59 30.78
CA GLU A 164 -6.25 -11.81 32.22
C GLU A 164 -6.90 -13.11 32.70
N MET A 165 -8.13 -13.40 32.26
CA MET A 165 -8.77 -14.69 32.53
C MET A 165 -7.95 -15.86 32.01
N TYR A 166 -7.34 -15.74 30.82
CA TYR A 166 -6.45 -16.78 30.30
C TYR A 166 -5.23 -16.97 31.20
N ARG A 167 -4.58 -15.90 31.65
CA ARG A 167 -3.42 -15.98 32.56
C ARG A 167 -3.77 -16.70 33.87
N LEU A 168 -4.94 -16.40 34.43
CA LEU A 168 -5.45 -17.08 35.63
C LEU A 168 -5.73 -18.57 35.36
N ALA A 169 -6.43 -18.88 34.28
CA ALA A 169 -6.77 -20.26 33.92
C ALA A 169 -5.53 -21.10 33.58
N TYR A 170 -4.52 -20.51 32.93
CA TYR A 170 -3.23 -21.15 32.66
C TYR A 170 -2.52 -21.53 33.96
N LYS A 171 -2.38 -20.58 34.90
CA LYS A 171 -1.75 -20.83 36.21
C LYS A 171 -2.48 -21.91 37.03
N ALA A 172 -3.80 -22.00 36.86
CA ALA A 172 -4.63 -22.98 37.54
C ALA A 172 -4.75 -24.33 36.82
N GLU A 173 -4.14 -24.47 35.63
CA GLU A 173 -4.27 -25.64 34.74
C GLU A 173 -5.72 -26.00 34.38
N ASP A 174 -6.61 -25.00 34.28
CA ASP A 174 -8.03 -25.21 34.02
C ASP A 174 -8.36 -25.23 32.52
N GLU A 175 -9.32 -26.07 32.12
CA GLU A 175 -9.70 -26.25 30.71
C GLU A 175 -10.35 -25.01 30.08
N SER A 176 -10.86 -24.05 30.88
CA SER A 176 -11.40 -22.80 30.33
C SER A 176 -10.36 -21.98 29.54
N LYS A 177 -9.06 -22.21 29.77
CA LYS A 177 -7.99 -21.58 28.98
C LYS A 177 -8.12 -21.88 27.48
N TYR A 178 -8.60 -23.06 27.10
CA TYR A 178 -8.74 -23.45 25.69
C TYR A 178 -9.79 -22.62 24.95
N GLU A 179 -10.89 -22.27 25.62
CA GLU A 179 -11.93 -21.40 25.05
C GLU A 179 -11.44 -19.95 24.98
N LEU A 180 -10.71 -19.48 25.99
CA LEU A 180 -10.20 -18.12 26.07
C LEU A 180 -9.12 -17.81 25.03
N VAL A 181 -8.35 -18.81 24.57
CA VAL A 181 -7.29 -18.62 23.56
C VAL A 181 -7.85 -18.18 22.21
N ILE A 182 -9.03 -18.64 21.82
CA ILE A 182 -9.51 -18.44 20.44
C ILE A 182 -11.00 -18.15 20.30
N GLY A 183 -11.84 -18.53 21.28
CA GLY A 183 -13.28 -18.51 21.14
C GLY A 183 -13.86 -17.14 20.77
N TRP A 184 -13.30 -16.07 21.33
CA TRP A 184 -13.67 -14.68 21.04
C TRP A 184 -13.21 -14.20 19.65
N TYR A 185 -12.11 -14.74 19.13
CA TYR A 185 -11.59 -14.35 17.82
C TYR A 185 -12.44 -14.92 16.67
N LEU A 186 -13.22 -15.97 16.94
CA LEU A 186 -14.09 -16.61 15.95
C LEU A 186 -15.20 -15.69 15.41
N VAL A 187 -15.55 -14.62 16.13
CA VAL A 187 -16.59 -13.65 15.70
C VAL A 187 -16.21 -12.96 14.39
N VAL A 188 -14.91 -12.69 14.18
CA VAL A 188 -14.35 -12.12 12.94
C VAL A 188 -14.82 -12.89 11.71
N TYR A 189 -14.93 -14.21 11.85
CA TYR A 189 -15.21 -15.12 10.75
C TYR A 189 -16.68 -15.51 10.70
N ASN A 190 -17.32 -15.75 11.85
CA ASN A 190 -18.67 -16.29 11.95
C ASN A 190 -19.77 -15.24 11.88
N ASP A 191 -19.51 -14.00 12.31
CA ASP A 191 -20.54 -12.96 12.32
C ASP A 191 -20.49 -12.12 11.03
N ASN A 192 -21.67 -11.96 10.42
CA ASN A 192 -21.84 -11.08 9.27
C ASN A 192 -21.85 -9.60 9.66
N ASN A 193 -22.21 -9.30 10.91
CA ASN A 193 -22.31 -7.96 11.48
C ASN A 193 -21.01 -7.47 12.15
N PHE A 194 -19.96 -8.30 12.16
CA PHE A 194 -18.65 -7.87 12.63
C PHE A 194 -18.17 -6.62 11.87
N ILE A 195 -17.73 -5.60 12.61
CA ILE A 195 -17.20 -4.36 12.06
C ILE A 195 -15.69 -4.51 11.81
N PHE A 196 -15.28 -4.45 10.54
CA PHE A 196 -13.89 -4.69 10.14
C PHE A 196 -12.89 -3.64 10.62
N ASP A 197 -13.35 -2.46 11.03
CA ASP A 197 -12.51 -1.45 11.67
C ASP A 197 -11.87 -1.98 12.97
N TYR A 198 -12.43 -3.04 13.56
CA TYR A 198 -11.88 -3.70 14.74
C TYR A 198 -10.96 -4.88 14.43
N LEU A 199 -10.81 -5.28 13.17
CA LEU A 199 -10.04 -6.47 12.80
C LEU A 199 -8.60 -6.39 13.29
N ASP A 200 -7.95 -5.23 13.12
CA ASP A 200 -6.56 -5.03 13.57
C ASP A 200 -6.42 -5.17 15.09
N LEU A 201 -7.40 -4.69 15.86
CA LEU A 201 -7.43 -4.85 17.32
C LEU A 201 -7.59 -6.32 17.72
N TYR A 202 -8.49 -7.06 17.06
CA TYR A 202 -8.68 -8.49 17.27
C TYR A 202 -7.41 -9.28 16.87
N ASN A 203 -6.80 -8.97 15.73
CA ASN A 203 -5.58 -9.61 15.22
C ASN A 203 -4.42 -9.43 16.20
N ARG A 204 -4.17 -8.19 16.65
CA ARG A 204 -3.10 -7.89 17.61
C ARG A 204 -3.30 -8.64 18.92
N THR A 205 -4.52 -8.58 19.48
CA THR A 205 -4.85 -9.27 20.74
C THR A 205 -4.69 -10.78 20.60
N PHE A 206 -5.10 -11.35 19.47
CA PHE A 206 -5.00 -12.79 19.22
C PHE A 206 -3.53 -13.20 19.12
N PHE A 207 -2.73 -12.43 18.40
CA PHE A 207 -1.29 -12.63 18.32
C PHE A 207 -0.64 -12.56 19.71
N ASP A 208 -0.92 -11.52 20.50
CA ASP A 208 -0.36 -11.36 21.86
C ASP A 208 -0.72 -12.54 22.77
N LEU A 209 -1.93 -13.06 22.65
CA LEU A 209 -2.39 -14.22 23.41
C LEU A 209 -1.67 -15.51 22.97
N ILE A 210 -1.47 -15.70 21.67
CA ILE A 210 -0.69 -16.83 21.14
C ILE A 210 0.79 -16.72 21.53
N VAL A 211 1.35 -15.52 21.55
CA VAL A 211 2.70 -15.27 22.08
C VAL A 211 2.80 -15.74 23.53
N LEU A 212 1.82 -15.42 24.38
CA LEU A 212 1.77 -15.91 25.75
C LEU A 212 1.74 -17.44 25.81
N VAL A 213 0.91 -18.09 24.98
CA VAL A 213 0.84 -19.56 24.86
C VAL A 213 2.22 -20.16 24.52
N ILE A 214 2.92 -19.58 23.53
CA ILE A 214 4.23 -20.03 23.05
C ILE A 214 5.31 -19.83 24.11
N CYS A 215 5.36 -18.65 24.74
CA CYS A 215 6.32 -18.33 25.80
C CYS A 215 6.15 -19.28 27.00
N ASN A 216 4.90 -19.58 27.35
CA ASN A 216 4.52 -20.53 28.40
C ASN A 216 4.71 -22.01 28.00
N SER A 217 5.10 -22.28 26.75
CA SER A 217 5.26 -23.63 26.20
C SER A 217 4.00 -24.51 26.34
N ASP A 218 2.81 -23.90 26.30
CA ASP A 218 1.52 -24.60 26.46
C ASP A 218 1.07 -25.24 25.14
N ILE A 219 1.71 -26.34 24.77
CA ILE A 219 1.45 -27.03 23.51
C ILE A 219 0.00 -27.55 23.40
N THR A 220 -0.64 -27.87 24.53
CA THR A 220 -2.03 -28.35 24.54
C THR A 220 -2.99 -27.22 24.21
N ALA A 221 -2.78 -26.02 24.74
CA ALA A 221 -3.57 -24.85 24.35
C ALA A 221 -3.37 -24.49 22.88
N TRP A 222 -2.14 -24.60 22.39
CA TRP A 222 -1.82 -24.41 20.98
C TRP A 222 -2.54 -25.40 20.05
N LYS A 223 -2.52 -26.70 20.37
CA LYS A 223 -3.24 -27.74 19.61
C LYS A 223 -4.73 -27.48 19.54
N ASN A 224 -5.33 -27.02 20.65
CA ASN A 224 -6.74 -26.65 20.67
C ASN A 224 -7.01 -25.44 19.78
N ALA A 225 -6.17 -24.40 19.84
CA ALA A 225 -6.29 -23.23 18.97
C ALA A 225 -6.21 -23.64 17.48
N LEU A 226 -5.21 -24.45 17.10
CA LEU A 226 -5.07 -24.96 15.74
C LEU A 226 -6.30 -25.75 15.28
N ASN A 227 -6.87 -26.58 16.16
CA ASN A 227 -8.11 -27.31 15.89
C ASN A 227 -9.29 -26.38 15.57
N PHE A 228 -9.45 -25.30 16.33
CA PHE A 228 -10.49 -24.31 16.06
C PHE A 228 -10.25 -23.52 14.77
N LEU A 229 -8.99 -23.14 14.47
CA LEU A 229 -8.66 -22.44 13.22
C LEU A 229 -8.96 -23.30 11.98
N THR A 230 -8.67 -24.60 12.05
CA THR A 230 -8.80 -25.54 10.91
C THR A 230 -10.21 -26.11 10.75
N HIS A 231 -10.77 -26.74 11.79
CA HIS A 231 -12.09 -27.36 11.73
C HIS A 231 -13.24 -26.38 12.03
N GLY A 232 -12.97 -25.29 12.75
CA GLY A 232 -13.99 -24.30 13.08
C GLY A 232 -14.18 -23.25 11.99
N LEU A 233 -13.09 -22.61 11.56
CA LEU A 233 -13.12 -21.46 10.65
C LEU A 233 -13.05 -21.88 9.18
N LEU A 234 -11.98 -22.55 8.78
CA LEU A 234 -11.74 -22.80 7.35
C LEU A 234 -12.81 -23.69 6.70
N LEU A 235 -13.34 -24.69 7.41
CA LEU A 235 -14.48 -25.50 6.93
C LEU A 235 -15.76 -24.70 6.65
N ARG A 236 -15.98 -23.60 7.38
CA ARG A 236 -17.16 -22.74 7.18
C ARG A 236 -16.95 -21.78 6.01
N LEU A 237 -15.70 -21.37 5.80
CA LEU A 237 -15.30 -20.49 4.71
C LEU A 237 -15.24 -21.26 3.37
N ASP A 238 -14.88 -22.57 3.38
CA ASP A 238 -14.78 -23.47 2.20
C ASP A 238 -16.08 -23.60 1.40
N ARG A 239 -17.23 -23.63 2.09
CA ARG A 239 -18.55 -23.78 1.43
C ARG A 239 -18.82 -22.71 0.36
N TYR A 240 -18.00 -21.67 0.30
CA TYR A 240 -18.12 -20.50 -0.56
C TYR A 240 -17.02 -20.42 -1.65
N ILE A 241 -16.08 -21.38 -1.75
CA ILE A 241 -14.83 -21.23 -2.53
C ILE A 241 -14.85 -21.90 -3.92
N HIS A 242 -15.87 -22.67 -4.28
CA HIS A 242 -15.83 -23.51 -5.50
C HIS A 242 -16.37 -22.86 -6.80
N SER A 243 -16.05 -21.60 -7.10
CA SER A 243 -16.32 -21.03 -8.43
C SER A 243 -15.03 -20.59 -9.09
N GLU A 244 -14.72 -21.14 -10.27
CA GLU A 244 -13.57 -20.80 -11.11
C GLU A 244 -13.71 -19.38 -11.70
N SER A 245 -14.94 -18.85 -11.78
CA SER A 245 -15.25 -17.48 -12.18
C SER A 245 -16.35 -16.88 -11.31
N LEU A 246 -16.35 -15.55 -11.12
CA LEU A 246 -17.47 -14.83 -10.51
C LEU A 246 -18.77 -14.99 -11.31
N LEU A 247 -18.67 -15.42 -12.57
CA LEU A 247 -19.81 -15.61 -13.46
C LEU A 247 -20.35 -17.04 -13.49
N ASP A 248 -19.68 -18.03 -12.90
CA ASP A 248 -20.15 -19.42 -12.86
C ASP A 248 -21.58 -19.57 -12.32
N PRO A 249 -22.01 -18.81 -11.28
CA PRO A 249 -23.39 -18.86 -10.82
C PRO A 249 -24.43 -18.50 -11.91
N LEU A 250 -24.06 -17.75 -12.96
CA LEU A 250 -24.96 -17.47 -14.08
C LEU A 250 -25.24 -18.74 -14.91
N ILE A 251 -24.22 -19.58 -15.11
CA ILE A 251 -24.36 -20.85 -15.83
C ILE A 251 -25.27 -21.77 -15.01
N ASP A 252 -24.99 -21.93 -13.71
CA ASP A 252 -25.75 -22.79 -12.80
C ASP A 252 -27.24 -22.40 -12.70
N ASN A 253 -27.55 -21.11 -12.90
CA ASN A 253 -28.91 -20.59 -12.85
C ASN A 253 -29.62 -20.52 -14.21
N GLY A 254 -29.02 -21.07 -15.27
CA GLY A 254 -29.57 -21.12 -16.64
C GLY A 254 -29.56 -19.77 -17.36
N CYS A 255 -28.61 -18.88 -17.03
CA CYS A 255 -28.48 -17.53 -17.58
C CYS A 255 -27.32 -17.45 -18.60
N GLU A 256 -27.25 -18.41 -19.52
CA GLU A 256 -26.13 -18.57 -20.48
C GLU A 256 -25.92 -17.34 -21.39
N GLU A 257 -26.99 -16.69 -21.84
CA GLU A 257 -26.88 -15.47 -22.66
C GLU A 257 -26.23 -14.31 -21.90
N ALA A 258 -26.61 -14.13 -20.63
CA ALA A 258 -26.02 -13.11 -19.76
C ALA A 258 -24.54 -13.44 -19.46
N PHE A 259 -24.22 -14.71 -19.23
CA PHE A 259 -22.83 -15.15 -19.07
C PHE A 259 -21.97 -14.81 -20.30
N LEU A 260 -22.44 -15.11 -21.51
CA LEU A 260 -21.72 -14.83 -22.76
C LEU A 260 -21.53 -13.33 -23.02
N GLU A 261 -22.51 -12.51 -22.65
CA GLU A 261 -22.42 -11.06 -22.77
C GLU A 261 -21.44 -10.47 -21.76
N LEU A 262 -21.51 -10.92 -20.50
CA LEU A 262 -20.73 -10.37 -19.39
C LEU A 262 -19.27 -10.83 -19.40
N SER A 263 -18.99 -12.10 -19.74
CA SER A 263 -17.64 -12.69 -19.82
C SER A 263 -16.72 -12.01 -20.84
N ARG A 264 -17.30 -11.25 -21.80
CA ARG A 264 -16.55 -10.43 -22.76
C ARG A 264 -16.05 -9.13 -22.18
N SER A 265 -16.57 -8.69 -21.04
CA SER A 265 -16.14 -7.43 -20.41
C SER A 265 -14.72 -7.55 -19.86
N PRO A 266 -13.82 -6.61 -20.19
CA PRO A 266 -12.51 -6.55 -19.54
C PRO A 266 -12.63 -6.35 -18.02
N LYS A 267 -13.64 -5.60 -17.56
CA LYS A 267 -13.83 -5.26 -16.14
C LYS A 267 -14.13 -6.49 -15.28
N ILE A 268 -14.93 -7.45 -15.76
CA ILE A 268 -15.17 -8.68 -15.00
C ILE A 268 -13.95 -9.59 -14.95
N LYS A 269 -13.14 -9.65 -16.02
CA LYS A 269 -11.88 -10.41 -16.01
C LYS A 269 -10.90 -9.85 -14.98
N THR A 270 -10.84 -8.52 -14.84
CA THR A 270 -10.05 -7.88 -13.78
C THR A 270 -10.60 -8.20 -12.39
N LEU A 271 -11.91 -8.15 -12.20
CA LEU A 271 -12.55 -8.49 -10.93
C LEU A 271 -12.33 -9.96 -10.55
N ASP A 272 -12.47 -10.90 -11.50
CA ASP A 272 -12.17 -12.33 -11.32
C ASP A 272 -10.72 -12.54 -10.86
N LYS A 273 -9.76 -11.91 -11.55
CA LYS A 273 -8.32 -12.02 -11.23
C LYS A 273 -7.97 -11.48 -9.84
N THR A 274 -8.62 -10.40 -9.42
CA THR A 274 -8.26 -9.68 -8.17
C THR A 274 -9.02 -10.17 -6.95
N TYR A 275 -10.08 -10.95 -7.15
CA TYR A 275 -11.00 -11.40 -6.12
C TYR A 275 -10.37 -12.32 -5.05
N GLU A 276 -9.48 -13.25 -5.44
CA GLU A 276 -8.73 -14.08 -4.48
C GLU A 276 -7.56 -13.30 -3.84
N SER A 277 -7.20 -12.15 -4.40
CA SER A 277 -6.07 -11.32 -3.98
C SER A 277 -6.47 -10.15 -3.07
N ILE A 278 -7.58 -10.29 -2.33
CA ILE A 278 -8.04 -9.28 -1.37
C ILE A 278 -7.38 -9.55 -0.01
N TYR A 279 -6.36 -8.76 0.35
CA TYR A 279 -5.59 -8.92 1.60
C TYR A 279 -5.89 -7.85 2.65
N THR A 280 -6.51 -6.73 2.26
CA THR A 280 -6.82 -5.59 3.13
C THR A 280 -8.28 -5.15 3.02
N TYR A 281 -8.78 -4.44 4.03
CA TYR A 281 -10.15 -3.92 4.01
C TYR A 281 -10.34 -2.85 2.93
N GLU A 282 -9.30 -2.05 2.66
CA GLU A 282 -9.29 -1.06 1.59
C GLU A 282 -9.38 -1.73 0.22
N GLN A 283 -8.63 -2.81 -0.01
CA GLN A 283 -8.75 -3.63 -1.22
C GLN A 283 -10.14 -4.24 -1.35
N TYR A 284 -10.71 -4.78 -0.27
CA TYR A 284 -12.08 -5.31 -0.28
C TYR A 284 -13.09 -4.22 -0.65
N THR A 285 -12.94 -3.02 -0.08
CA THR A 285 -13.86 -1.90 -0.31
C THR A 285 -13.74 -1.37 -1.74
N ALA A 286 -12.52 -1.22 -2.26
CA ALA A 286 -12.27 -0.84 -3.65
C ALA A 286 -12.87 -1.87 -4.62
N TRP A 287 -12.53 -3.15 -4.44
CA TRP A 287 -13.05 -4.24 -5.24
C TRP A 287 -14.59 -4.31 -5.20
N LYS A 288 -15.17 -4.16 -4.00
CA LYS A 288 -16.63 -4.12 -3.83
C LYS A 288 -17.25 -2.97 -4.61
N ASN A 289 -16.67 -1.77 -4.55
CA ASN A 289 -17.19 -0.62 -5.28
C ASN A 289 -17.10 -0.83 -6.79
N ASP A 290 -15.99 -1.38 -7.28
CA ASP A 290 -15.80 -1.70 -8.70
C ASP A 290 -16.79 -2.76 -9.20
N PHE A 291 -17.04 -3.79 -8.37
CA PHE A 291 -18.04 -4.82 -8.64
C PHE A 291 -19.46 -4.26 -8.64
N GLU A 292 -19.80 -3.43 -7.67
CA GLU A 292 -21.12 -2.78 -7.56
C GLU A 292 -21.38 -1.82 -8.72
N GLU A 293 -20.37 -1.06 -9.12
CA GLU A 293 -20.43 -0.21 -10.31
C GLU A 293 -20.67 -1.09 -11.55
N TYR A 294 -19.87 -2.13 -11.76
CA TYR A 294 -20.03 -3.08 -12.86
C TYR A 294 -21.42 -3.73 -12.87
N TYR A 295 -21.92 -4.14 -11.70
CA TYR A 295 -23.26 -4.69 -11.52
C TYR A 295 -24.33 -3.67 -11.93
N SER A 296 -24.18 -2.42 -11.48
CA SER A 296 -25.14 -1.35 -11.76
C SER A 296 -25.19 -0.94 -13.25
N THR A 297 -24.06 -0.96 -13.95
CA THR A 297 -23.95 -0.51 -15.35
C THR A 297 -24.21 -1.62 -16.36
N THR A 298 -23.81 -2.85 -16.05
CA THR A 298 -23.72 -3.94 -17.03
C THR A 298 -24.80 -5.00 -16.81
N LEU A 299 -25.09 -5.35 -15.55
CA LEU A 299 -26.09 -6.38 -15.23
C LEU A 299 -27.54 -5.86 -15.23
N LYS A 300 -27.77 -4.56 -14.98
CA LYS A 300 -29.10 -3.93 -15.14
C LYS A 300 -29.53 -3.72 -16.59
N ALA A 301 -28.60 -3.81 -17.54
CA ALA A 301 -28.90 -3.70 -18.98
C ALA A 301 -29.51 -4.99 -19.57
N VAL A 302 -29.51 -6.09 -18.81
CA VAL A 302 -30.13 -7.37 -19.21
C VAL A 302 -31.63 -7.15 -19.46
N LYS A 303 -32.05 -7.39 -20.71
CA LYS A 303 -33.42 -7.11 -21.17
C LYS A 303 -34.48 -8.04 -20.57
N ASN A 304 -34.08 -9.23 -20.11
CA ASN A 304 -34.97 -10.21 -19.53
C ASN A 304 -35.21 -9.94 -18.03
N LYS A 305 -36.41 -9.43 -17.71
CA LYS A 305 -36.77 -9.03 -16.34
C LYS A 305 -36.95 -10.20 -15.38
N ASP A 306 -37.17 -11.42 -15.86
CA ASP A 306 -37.35 -12.62 -15.02
C ASP A 306 -36.03 -13.10 -14.40
N ILE A 307 -34.89 -12.62 -14.92
CA ILE A 307 -33.55 -12.97 -14.46
C ILE A 307 -33.09 -12.06 -13.30
N ILE A 308 -33.69 -10.88 -13.13
CA ILE A 308 -33.26 -9.86 -12.15
C ILE A 308 -33.19 -10.40 -10.71
N PRO A 309 -34.18 -11.13 -10.17
CA PRO A 309 -34.09 -11.66 -8.80
C PRO A 309 -32.93 -12.64 -8.61
N LYS A 310 -32.65 -13.49 -9.62
CA LYS A 310 -31.52 -14.42 -9.59
C LYS A 310 -30.18 -13.69 -9.61
N LEU A 311 -30.10 -12.55 -10.31
CA LEU A 311 -28.91 -11.70 -10.33
C LEU A 311 -28.67 -10.98 -9.00
N ASP A 312 -29.74 -10.58 -8.30
CA ASP A 312 -29.63 -9.98 -6.96
C ASP A 312 -29.15 -11.01 -5.92
N ASP A 313 -29.66 -12.25 -5.97
CA ASP A 313 -29.19 -13.35 -5.13
C ASP A 313 -27.71 -13.65 -5.40
N MET A 314 -27.31 -13.71 -6.68
CA MET A 314 -25.92 -13.89 -7.09
C MET A 314 -25.02 -12.75 -6.60
N ARG A 315 -25.47 -11.50 -6.70
CA ARG A 315 -24.70 -10.33 -6.20
C ARG A 315 -24.39 -10.49 -4.71
N SER A 316 -25.38 -10.89 -3.91
CA SER A 316 -25.20 -11.12 -2.48
C SER A 316 -24.20 -12.25 -2.22
N ASP A 317 -24.28 -13.35 -2.99
CA ASP A 317 -23.33 -14.46 -2.91
C ASP A 317 -21.89 -14.02 -3.23
N ILE A 318 -21.67 -13.35 -4.38
CA ILE A 318 -20.35 -12.86 -4.81
C ILE A 318 -19.73 -11.93 -3.75
N LEU A 319 -20.50 -10.97 -3.23
CA LEU A 319 -20.02 -10.05 -2.19
C LEU A 319 -19.66 -10.79 -0.89
N SER A 320 -20.44 -11.81 -0.53
CA SER A 320 -20.18 -12.67 0.63
C SER A 320 -18.92 -13.50 0.44
N LYS A 321 -18.71 -14.04 -0.76
CA LYS A 321 -17.52 -14.83 -1.06
C LYS A 321 -16.24 -13.96 -1.14
N ALA A 322 -16.31 -12.73 -1.67
CA ALA A 322 -15.18 -11.79 -1.67
C ALA A 322 -14.77 -11.42 -0.24
N LYS A 323 -15.77 -11.17 0.61
CA LYS A 323 -15.58 -10.95 2.04
C LYS A 323 -14.96 -12.17 2.73
N THR A 324 -15.31 -13.37 2.29
CA THR A 324 -14.74 -14.64 2.78
C THR A 324 -13.27 -14.79 2.40
N TRP A 325 -12.89 -14.46 1.16
CA TRP A 325 -11.48 -14.43 0.74
C TRP A 325 -10.64 -13.47 1.56
N TYR A 326 -11.14 -12.26 1.80
CA TYR A 326 -10.47 -11.31 2.68
C TYR A 326 -10.21 -11.91 4.08
N LYS A 327 -11.21 -12.55 4.68
CA LYS A 327 -11.07 -13.22 5.98
C LYS A 327 -10.01 -14.33 5.95
N ILE A 328 -10.00 -15.18 4.90
CA ILE A 328 -9.02 -16.26 4.73
C ILE A 328 -7.60 -15.70 4.60
N ASN A 329 -7.41 -14.69 3.76
CA ASN A 329 -6.10 -14.05 3.55
C ASN A 329 -5.59 -13.38 4.84
N ASN A 330 -6.49 -12.78 5.64
CA ASN A 330 -6.16 -12.29 6.98
C ASN A 330 -5.67 -13.42 7.90
N LEU A 331 -6.35 -14.58 7.87
CA LEU A 331 -5.93 -15.74 8.68
C LEU A 331 -4.53 -16.24 8.29
N TYR A 332 -4.25 -16.34 6.99
CA TYR A 332 -2.93 -16.74 6.50
C TYR A 332 -1.83 -15.78 6.97
N ASN A 333 -2.08 -14.47 6.91
CA ASN A 333 -1.12 -13.47 7.40
C ASN A 333 -0.79 -13.65 8.89
N ILE A 334 -1.79 -13.89 9.73
CA ILE A 334 -1.60 -14.09 11.17
C ILE A 334 -0.84 -15.37 11.47
N VAL A 335 -1.18 -16.47 10.78
CA VAL A 335 -0.49 -17.76 10.93
C VAL A 335 0.97 -17.63 10.52
N PHE A 336 1.23 -16.91 9.42
CA PHE A 336 2.59 -16.60 8.98
C PHE A 336 3.36 -15.78 10.03
N ALA A 337 2.70 -14.80 10.66
CA ALA A 337 3.30 -14.01 11.72
C ALA A 337 3.62 -14.85 12.97
N ILE A 338 2.72 -15.75 13.36
CA ILE A 338 2.95 -16.68 14.48
C ILE A 338 4.15 -17.59 14.17
N CYS A 339 4.24 -18.12 12.95
CA CYS A 339 5.39 -18.91 12.51
C CYS A 339 6.71 -18.11 12.62
N ALA A 340 6.69 -16.84 12.20
CA ALA A 340 7.86 -15.97 12.27
C ALA A 340 8.29 -15.73 13.72
N TYR A 341 7.33 -15.52 14.62
CA TYR A 341 7.60 -15.41 16.05
C TYR A 341 8.14 -16.71 16.66
N CYS A 342 7.58 -17.85 16.31
CA CYS A 342 8.09 -19.16 16.73
C CYS A 342 9.52 -19.37 16.27
N TYR A 343 9.84 -19.00 15.02
CA TYR A 343 11.21 -19.06 14.50
C TYR A 343 12.14 -18.17 15.32
N PHE A 344 11.77 -16.91 15.55
CA PHE A 344 12.52 -15.95 16.36
C PHE A 344 12.83 -16.50 17.75
N ARG A 345 11.83 -17.08 18.42
CA ARG A 345 11.97 -17.69 19.77
C ARG A 345 12.56 -19.10 19.75
N LYS A 346 12.90 -19.65 18.58
CA LYS A 346 13.36 -21.03 18.37
C LYS A 346 12.40 -22.07 18.96
N LYS A 347 11.09 -21.79 18.90
CA LYS A 347 9.99 -22.65 19.37
C LYS A 347 9.47 -23.53 18.24
N PHE A 348 10.36 -24.32 17.65
CA PHE A 348 10.10 -25.07 16.42
C PHE A 348 9.02 -26.15 16.57
N ASP A 349 8.83 -26.70 17.77
CA ASP A 349 7.75 -27.66 18.05
C ASP A 349 6.36 -27.09 17.72
N PHE A 350 6.14 -25.79 17.98
CA PHE A 350 4.88 -25.13 17.66
C PHE A 350 4.64 -25.07 16.15
N ILE A 351 5.71 -24.84 15.37
CA ILE A 351 5.63 -24.81 13.91
C ILE A 351 5.40 -26.22 13.35
N LYS A 352 6.08 -27.23 13.91
CA LYS A 352 5.87 -28.65 13.58
C LYS A 352 4.43 -29.07 13.79
N GLU A 353 3.78 -28.61 14.86
CA GLU A 353 2.35 -28.85 15.08
C GLU A 353 1.48 -28.25 13.96
N ILE A 354 1.74 -27.03 13.48
CA ILE A 354 1.00 -26.44 12.34
C ILE A 354 1.13 -27.33 11.10
N TRP A 355 2.34 -27.76 10.78
CA TRP A 355 2.61 -28.53 9.55
C TRP A 355 2.08 -29.96 9.60
N SER A 356 2.07 -30.57 10.78
CA SER A 356 1.58 -31.94 10.97
C SER A 356 0.07 -32.02 11.21
N TYR A 357 -0.59 -30.89 11.48
CA TYR A 357 -2.01 -30.82 11.74
C TYR A 357 -2.85 -31.26 10.53
N ASN A 358 -3.81 -32.18 10.73
CA ASN A 358 -4.72 -32.72 9.71
C ASN A 358 -4.07 -33.40 8.49
N ARG A 359 -2.84 -33.88 8.59
CA ARG A 359 -2.16 -34.59 7.49
C ARG A 359 -1.77 -36.00 7.93
N PRO A 360 -2.48 -37.06 7.51
CA PRO A 360 -2.09 -38.42 7.88
C PRO A 360 -0.69 -38.76 7.32
N LEU A 361 0.06 -39.54 8.09
CA LEU A 361 1.40 -40.08 7.76
C LEU A 361 1.44 -40.88 6.45
N SER A 362 0.30 -41.42 6.01
CA SER A 362 0.16 -42.08 4.71
C SER A 362 -0.49 -41.11 3.74
N GLY A 363 0.22 -40.74 2.67
CA GLY A 363 -0.26 -39.89 1.57
C GLY A 363 -1.42 -40.47 0.74
N MET A 364 -2.32 -41.21 1.37
CA MET A 364 -3.61 -41.57 0.80
C MET A 364 -4.60 -40.49 1.16
N ALA A 365 -5.19 -39.91 0.12
CA ALA A 365 -6.39 -39.10 0.16
C ALA A 365 -7.49 -39.81 0.97
N SER A 366 -7.55 -39.56 2.27
CA SER A 366 -8.77 -39.71 3.04
C SER A 366 -9.35 -38.32 3.19
N THR A 367 -10.47 -38.14 2.50
CA THR A 367 -11.47 -37.07 2.55
C THR A 367 -11.90 -36.72 3.99
N TRP A 368 -11.01 -36.11 4.77
CA TRP A 368 -11.37 -35.49 6.04
C TRP A 368 -11.45 -33.99 5.79
N GLY A 369 -12.70 -33.49 5.73
CA GLY A 369 -13.01 -32.11 5.38
C GLY A 369 -12.32 -31.14 6.33
N GLY A 370 -11.29 -30.46 5.82
CA GLY A 370 -10.62 -29.36 6.48
C GLY A 370 -9.57 -28.80 5.53
N HIS A 371 -9.64 -27.50 5.23
CA HIS A 371 -8.56 -26.86 4.50
C HIS A 371 -7.30 -26.76 5.36
N ASN A 372 -6.16 -26.72 4.67
CA ASN A 372 -4.88 -26.44 5.29
C ASN A 372 -4.84 -24.99 5.78
N ILE A 373 -4.29 -24.78 6.97
CA ILE A 373 -4.05 -23.45 7.54
C ILE A 373 -2.86 -22.72 6.90
N ILE A 374 -2.19 -23.37 5.95
CA ILE A 374 -1.09 -22.85 5.14
C ILE A 374 -1.47 -23.07 3.67
N PRO A 375 -1.27 -22.07 2.79
CA PRO A 375 -1.48 -22.24 1.36
C PRO A 375 -0.60 -23.37 0.79
N TYR A 376 -1.11 -24.06 -0.22
CA TYR A 376 -0.42 -25.21 -0.84
C TYR A 376 -0.17 -25.02 -2.33
N LYS A 377 -0.78 -24.03 -2.98
CA LYS A 377 -0.45 -23.62 -4.35
C LYS A 377 0.69 -22.61 -4.31
N LEU A 378 1.62 -22.72 -5.26
CA LEU A 378 2.75 -21.79 -5.33
C LEU A 378 2.31 -20.33 -5.50
N ALA A 379 1.28 -20.08 -6.33
CA ALA A 379 0.74 -18.73 -6.54
C ALA A 379 0.24 -18.10 -5.23
N GLU A 380 -0.52 -18.85 -4.42
CA GLU A 380 -1.02 -18.40 -3.11
C GLU A 380 0.13 -18.13 -2.13
N ILE A 381 1.15 -19.00 -2.12
CA ILE A 381 2.36 -18.83 -1.29
C ILE A 381 3.14 -17.56 -1.70
N LEU A 382 3.27 -17.31 -3.00
CA LEU A 382 3.95 -16.13 -3.54
C LEU A 382 3.19 -14.84 -3.27
N GLU A 383 1.87 -14.81 -3.51
CA GLU A 383 1.06 -13.63 -3.19
C GLU A 383 1.11 -13.31 -1.70
N LEU A 384 1.03 -14.31 -0.83
CA LEU A 384 1.14 -14.10 0.62
C LEU A 384 2.51 -13.50 0.99
N TYR A 385 3.60 -13.98 0.40
CA TYR A 385 4.94 -13.48 0.66
C TYR A 385 5.17 -12.06 0.10
N LEU A 386 4.60 -11.77 -1.07
CA LEU A 386 4.78 -10.49 -1.75
C LEU A 386 3.85 -9.40 -1.19
N ASN A 387 2.66 -9.74 -0.67
CA ASN A 387 1.72 -8.82 -0.03
C ASN A 387 2.02 -8.60 1.47
N GLN A 388 3.15 -7.95 1.74
CA GLN A 388 3.62 -7.72 3.11
C GLN A 388 2.80 -6.72 3.92
N ASP A 389 1.87 -5.97 3.32
CA ASP A 389 1.09 -4.94 4.05
C ASP A 389 0.20 -5.57 5.12
N GLY A 390 -0.41 -6.72 4.83
CA GLY A 390 -1.20 -7.47 5.82
C GLY A 390 -0.33 -7.95 6.99
N PHE A 391 0.88 -8.43 6.72
CA PHE A 391 1.85 -8.80 7.75
C PHE A 391 2.36 -7.61 8.56
N ARG A 392 2.67 -6.47 7.93
CA ARG A 392 3.14 -5.25 8.63
C ARG A 392 2.07 -4.67 9.55
N ARG A 393 0.79 -4.77 9.18
CA ARG A 393 -0.35 -4.35 10.00
C ARG A 393 -0.66 -5.35 11.14
N SER A 394 -0.57 -6.65 10.85
CA SER A 394 -0.89 -7.72 11.81
C SER A 394 0.27 -8.14 12.70
N SER A 395 1.51 -7.79 12.38
CA SER A 395 2.66 -8.00 13.24
C SER A 395 2.68 -6.93 14.33
N PRO A 396 2.35 -7.25 15.59
CA PRO A 396 2.83 -6.40 16.67
C PRO A 396 4.36 -6.36 16.61
N ARG A 397 4.93 -5.26 17.09
CA ARG A 397 6.37 -5.12 17.21
C ARG A 397 6.87 -6.32 18.00
N PHE A 398 7.70 -7.19 17.39
CA PHE A 398 8.42 -8.19 18.17
C PHE A 398 9.10 -7.48 19.35
N GLU A 399 9.24 -8.19 20.47
CA GLU A 399 10.09 -7.71 21.56
C GLU A 399 11.41 -7.20 20.93
N PHE A 400 11.77 -5.92 21.18
CA PHE A 400 13.00 -5.26 20.71
C PHE A 400 13.06 -4.57 19.32
N ASN A 401 11.94 -4.24 18.63
CA ASN A 401 11.97 -3.52 17.33
C ASN A 401 12.90 -4.18 16.29
N ILE A 402 12.93 -5.52 16.25
CA ILE A 402 13.79 -6.27 15.34
C ILE A 402 13.22 -6.21 13.93
N ASP A 403 14.08 -6.27 12.91
CA ASP A 403 13.66 -6.38 11.52
C ASP A 403 12.88 -7.69 11.28
N ASN A 404 11.55 -7.57 11.25
CA ASN A 404 10.64 -8.70 11.04
C ASN A 404 10.90 -9.41 9.70
N GLN A 405 11.52 -8.71 8.74
CA GLN A 405 11.73 -9.22 7.39
C GLN A 405 12.67 -10.42 7.36
N TYR A 406 13.68 -10.42 8.23
CA TYR A 406 14.61 -11.53 8.41
C TYR A 406 13.86 -12.84 8.72
N TYR A 407 12.93 -12.82 9.68
CA TYR A 407 12.18 -14.02 10.07
C TYR A 407 11.14 -14.41 9.03
N PHE A 408 10.57 -13.43 8.35
CA PHE A 408 9.57 -13.65 7.31
C PHE A 408 10.13 -14.48 6.14
N ASP A 409 11.36 -14.20 5.69
CA ASP A 409 12.01 -14.98 4.64
C ASP A 409 12.24 -16.44 5.07
N ARG A 410 12.63 -16.65 6.32
CA ARG A 410 12.88 -18.00 6.86
C ARG A 410 11.58 -18.80 6.96
N VAL A 411 10.46 -18.16 7.31
CA VAL A 411 9.14 -18.81 7.26
C VAL A 411 8.71 -19.10 5.82
N PHE A 412 8.95 -18.18 4.89
CA PHE A 412 8.69 -18.42 3.47
C PHE A 412 9.45 -19.64 2.95
N ILE A 413 10.75 -19.73 3.24
CA ILE A 413 11.57 -20.90 2.93
C ILE A 413 11.03 -22.17 3.59
N LEU A 414 10.61 -22.11 4.86
CA LEU A 414 9.99 -23.27 5.53
C LEU A 414 8.71 -23.75 4.83
N ILE A 415 7.90 -22.83 4.31
CA ILE A 415 6.72 -23.16 3.51
C ILE A 415 7.13 -23.73 2.14
N LEU A 416 8.21 -23.25 1.53
CA LEU A 416 8.74 -23.84 0.29
C LEU A 416 9.26 -25.26 0.52
N PHE A 417 9.94 -25.55 1.63
CA PHE A 417 10.31 -26.91 2.02
C PHE A 417 9.11 -27.84 2.05
N PHE A 418 7.99 -27.34 2.55
CA PHE A 418 6.75 -28.09 2.58
C PHE A 418 6.13 -28.26 1.19
N TYR A 419 6.10 -27.21 0.38
CA TYR A 419 5.58 -27.22 -0.99
C TYR A 419 6.30 -28.25 -1.86
N VAL A 420 7.63 -28.29 -1.84
CA VAL A 420 8.43 -29.23 -2.65
C VAL A 420 8.29 -30.69 -2.20
N GLN A 421 7.70 -30.95 -1.03
CA GLN A 421 7.39 -32.29 -0.55
C GLN A 421 5.99 -32.79 -0.95
N LEU A 422 5.16 -31.93 -1.56
CA LEU A 422 3.80 -32.30 -1.98
C LEU A 422 3.82 -33.15 -3.27
N PRO A 423 2.92 -34.15 -3.39
CA PRO A 423 2.88 -35.04 -4.56
C PRO A 423 2.32 -34.37 -5.82
N GLN A 424 1.50 -33.32 -5.68
CA GLN A 424 0.93 -32.55 -6.79
C GLN A 424 1.52 -31.15 -6.77
N LYS A 425 2.66 -30.96 -7.45
CA LYS A 425 3.26 -29.63 -7.64
C LYS A 425 2.59 -28.96 -8.82
N THR A 426 2.17 -27.71 -8.66
CA THR A 426 1.73 -26.89 -9.78
C THR A 426 2.95 -26.45 -10.60
N SER A 427 2.77 -26.24 -11.91
CA SER A 427 3.80 -25.57 -12.72
C SER A 427 4.12 -24.20 -12.13
N ILE A 428 5.37 -23.78 -12.28
CA ILE A 428 5.78 -22.43 -11.90
C ILE A 428 5.20 -21.50 -12.96
N ASP A 429 4.14 -20.77 -12.59
CA ASP A 429 3.51 -19.74 -13.40
C ASP A 429 3.27 -18.52 -12.53
N ILE A 430 3.96 -17.43 -12.83
CA ILE A 430 3.80 -16.13 -12.18
C ILE A 430 3.13 -15.10 -13.07
N SER A 431 2.49 -15.51 -14.17
CA SER A 431 1.79 -14.62 -15.11
C SER A 431 0.70 -13.77 -14.44
N PHE A 432 0.18 -14.23 -13.29
CA PHE A 432 -0.77 -13.49 -12.45
C PHE A 432 -0.17 -12.23 -11.79
N LEU A 433 1.17 -12.11 -11.68
CA LEU A 433 1.83 -10.94 -11.12
C LEU A 433 1.93 -9.81 -12.17
N GLU A 434 0.98 -8.88 -12.12
CA GLU A 434 0.97 -7.68 -12.99
C GLU A 434 1.61 -6.44 -12.33
N ASP A 435 1.92 -6.53 -11.03
CA ASP A 435 2.54 -5.47 -10.22
C ASP A 435 4.07 -5.57 -10.25
N VAL A 436 4.70 -4.54 -10.79
CA VAL A 436 6.16 -4.47 -10.99
C VAL A 436 6.92 -4.28 -9.69
N HIS A 437 6.33 -3.66 -8.67
CA HIS A 437 6.95 -3.58 -7.35
C HIS A 437 7.05 -4.96 -6.71
N LYS A 438 6.04 -5.83 -6.90
CA LYS A 438 6.10 -7.22 -6.45
C LYS A 438 7.16 -8.02 -7.20
N LEU A 439 7.24 -7.87 -8.53
CA LEU A 439 8.27 -8.53 -9.35
C LEU A 439 9.69 -8.08 -8.93
N ASN A 440 9.92 -6.76 -8.80
CA ASN A 440 11.20 -6.22 -8.33
C ASN A 440 11.54 -6.71 -6.91
N ARG A 441 10.55 -6.86 -6.03
CA ARG A 441 10.76 -7.41 -4.68
C ARG A 441 11.22 -8.86 -4.72
N LEU A 442 10.69 -9.67 -5.63
CA LEU A 442 11.16 -11.05 -5.80
C LEU A 442 12.62 -11.08 -6.28
N ILE A 443 12.95 -10.28 -7.29
CA ILE A 443 14.30 -10.19 -7.88
C ILE A 443 15.33 -9.67 -6.86
N PHE A 444 15.04 -8.53 -6.22
CA PHE A 444 15.95 -7.88 -5.28
C PHE A 444 16.25 -8.74 -4.05
N ARG A 445 15.34 -9.66 -3.69
CA ARG A 445 15.43 -10.45 -2.45
C ARG A 445 16.03 -11.82 -2.66
N LYS A 446 16.47 -12.14 -3.86
CA LYS A 446 17.13 -13.40 -4.20
C LYS A 446 18.22 -13.79 -3.20
N GLU A 447 19.20 -12.92 -2.95
CA GLU A 447 20.31 -13.19 -2.01
C GLU A 447 19.82 -13.39 -0.56
N SER A 448 18.81 -12.63 -0.15
CA SER A 448 18.17 -12.78 1.17
C SER A 448 17.48 -14.13 1.31
N LEU A 449 16.79 -14.59 0.25
CA LEU A 449 16.14 -15.89 0.19
C LEU A 449 17.16 -17.04 0.16
N GLU A 450 18.26 -16.90 -0.58
CA GLU A 450 19.36 -17.87 -0.59
C GLU A 450 20.03 -17.98 0.80
N THR A 451 20.20 -16.85 1.50
CA THR A 451 20.69 -16.82 2.89
C THR A 451 19.69 -17.49 3.84
N ALA A 452 18.40 -17.16 3.71
CA ALA A 452 17.34 -17.79 4.51
C ALA A 452 17.26 -19.30 4.25
N LEU A 453 17.49 -19.74 3.02
CA LEU A 453 17.58 -21.14 2.65
C LEU A 453 18.73 -21.83 3.37
N ALA A 454 19.93 -21.26 3.34
CA ALA A 454 21.07 -21.82 4.06
C ALA A 454 20.80 -21.95 5.57
N ASP A 455 20.21 -20.93 6.19
CA ASP A 455 19.85 -20.94 7.60
C ASP A 455 18.81 -22.02 7.93
N VAL A 456 17.73 -22.10 7.16
CA VAL A 456 16.66 -23.07 7.38
C VAL A 456 17.16 -24.49 7.14
N SER A 457 17.97 -24.73 6.12
CA SER A 457 18.57 -26.04 5.82
C SER A 457 19.49 -26.55 6.93
N SER A 458 19.97 -25.67 7.83
CA SER A 458 20.77 -26.05 8.99
C SER A 458 19.94 -26.50 10.21
N LEU A 459 18.61 -26.34 10.15
CA LEU A 459 17.71 -26.77 11.21
C LEU A 459 17.60 -28.30 11.25
N ASP A 460 17.04 -28.80 12.36
CA ASP A 460 16.80 -30.24 12.55
C ASP A 460 15.99 -30.83 11.38
N GLU A 461 16.45 -31.94 10.81
CA GLU A 461 15.75 -32.64 9.74
C GLU A 461 14.33 -33.02 10.16
N ASP A 462 14.13 -33.24 11.47
CA ASP A 462 12.84 -33.55 12.06
C ASP A 462 11.81 -32.41 12.00
N LEU A 463 12.27 -31.19 11.70
CA LEU A 463 11.46 -30.02 11.42
C LEU A 463 11.14 -29.90 9.93
N LEU A 464 12.13 -30.20 9.09
CA LEU A 464 12.08 -29.97 7.64
C LEU A 464 11.42 -31.10 6.86
N ILE A 465 11.49 -32.34 7.36
CA ILE A 465 10.98 -33.53 6.68
C ILE A 465 9.61 -33.91 7.23
N LEU A 466 8.62 -33.92 6.32
CA LEU A 466 7.27 -34.37 6.62
C LEU A 466 7.27 -35.81 7.15
N PRO A 467 6.44 -36.14 8.15
CA PRO A 467 6.39 -37.49 8.73
C PRO A 467 6.18 -38.59 7.67
N SER A 468 5.40 -38.30 6.62
CA SER A 468 5.13 -39.22 5.51
C SER A 468 6.32 -39.53 4.60
N GLN A 469 7.38 -38.71 4.67
CA GLN A 469 8.63 -38.88 3.90
C GLN A 469 9.76 -39.50 4.74
N ARG A 470 9.49 -39.87 6.00
CA ARG A 470 10.46 -40.53 6.89
C ARG A 470 10.55 -42.01 6.59
N LYS A 471 11.71 -42.63 6.88
CA LYS A 471 11.82 -44.10 6.89
C LYS A 471 10.74 -44.67 7.81
N PRO A 472 9.97 -45.69 7.40
CA PRO A 472 9.09 -46.38 8.32
C PRO A 472 9.92 -46.87 9.51
N PRO A 473 9.43 -46.75 10.76
CA PRO A 473 10.13 -47.33 11.90
C PRO A 473 10.36 -48.81 11.61
N LYS A 474 11.56 -49.32 11.95
CA LYS A 474 11.87 -50.75 11.89
C LYS A 474 10.90 -51.47 12.83
N PHE A 475 9.75 -51.90 12.32
CA PHE A 475 8.94 -52.89 12.99
C PHE A 475 9.68 -54.22 12.87
N GLU A 476 10.44 -54.56 13.91
CA GLU A 476 10.86 -55.93 14.12
C GLU A 476 9.60 -56.79 14.25
N LYS A 477 9.42 -57.69 13.28
CA LYS A 477 8.45 -58.78 13.21
C LYS A 477 6.99 -58.38 12.97
N ARG A 478 6.63 -58.31 11.69
CA ARG A 478 5.63 -59.20 11.06
C ARG A 478 5.75 -59.08 9.53
N GLN A 479 6.71 -59.82 8.98
CA GLN A 479 6.71 -60.18 7.57
C GLN A 479 5.64 -61.25 7.35
N SER A 480 4.58 -60.89 6.65
CA SER A 480 3.97 -61.71 5.60
C SER A 480 2.91 -60.87 4.89
N GLU A 481 3.10 -60.67 3.59
CA GLU A 481 2.06 -60.33 2.59
C GLU A 481 1.83 -58.87 2.14
N ILE A 482 2.79 -57.96 2.28
CA ILE A 482 2.82 -56.75 1.44
C ILE A 482 4.26 -56.48 0.95
N GLU A 483 4.77 -57.37 0.10
CA GLU A 483 5.93 -57.08 -0.75
C GLU A 483 5.41 -56.72 -2.14
N GLN A 484 5.40 -55.41 -2.47
CA GLN A 484 5.61 -54.88 -3.84
C GLN A 484 5.48 -53.34 -3.97
N VAL A 485 5.79 -52.58 -2.92
CA VAL A 485 6.18 -51.18 -3.10
C VAL A 485 7.56 -51.04 -2.47
N GLU A 486 8.60 -51.00 -3.29
CA GLU A 486 9.92 -50.60 -2.82
C GLU A 486 9.76 -49.26 -2.09
N PRO A 487 10.16 -49.16 -0.81
CA PRO A 487 10.14 -47.88 -0.12
C PRO A 487 11.10 -46.96 -0.87
N LYS A 488 10.56 -45.92 -1.54
CA LYS A 488 11.37 -44.84 -2.13
C LYS A 488 12.39 -44.41 -1.09
N GLU A 489 13.67 -44.34 -1.48
CA GLU A 489 14.71 -43.88 -0.58
C GLU A 489 14.30 -42.53 0.04
N PRO A 490 14.50 -42.33 1.36
CA PRO A 490 14.15 -41.08 2.00
C PRO A 490 14.97 -39.96 1.36
N ILE A 491 14.25 -38.97 0.82
CA ILE A 491 14.84 -37.81 0.18
C ILE A 491 15.47 -36.93 1.29
N SER A 492 16.77 -36.64 1.17
CA SER A 492 17.49 -35.85 2.18
C SER A 492 17.15 -34.36 2.12
N VAL A 493 17.34 -33.63 3.23
CA VAL A 493 17.22 -32.16 3.28
C VAL A 493 18.06 -31.47 2.20
N LYS A 494 19.23 -32.03 1.85
CA LYS A 494 20.09 -31.51 0.78
C LYS A 494 19.41 -31.51 -0.59
N HIS A 495 18.58 -32.53 -0.88
CA HIS A 495 17.84 -32.59 -2.13
C HIS A 495 16.77 -31.48 -2.21
N PHE A 496 15.96 -31.33 -1.16
CA PHE A 496 14.96 -30.27 -1.10
C PHE A 496 15.59 -28.87 -1.09
N THR A 497 16.74 -28.71 -0.43
CA THR A 497 17.51 -27.46 -0.47
C THR A 497 17.87 -27.08 -1.90
N LYS A 498 18.39 -28.05 -2.69
CA LYS A 498 18.69 -27.82 -4.09
C LYS A 498 17.43 -27.48 -4.90
N GLU A 499 16.34 -28.22 -4.70
CA GLU A 499 15.09 -27.98 -5.42
C GLU A 499 14.51 -26.58 -5.14
N ILE A 500 14.54 -26.13 -3.88
CA ILE A 500 14.10 -24.78 -3.50
C ILE A 500 15.02 -23.72 -4.11
N ASN A 501 16.34 -23.95 -4.11
CA ASN A 501 17.27 -23.04 -4.75
C ASN A 501 16.97 -22.89 -6.25
N ASP A 502 16.79 -24.02 -6.95
CA ASP A 502 16.44 -24.04 -8.37
C ASP A 502 15.09 -23.33 -8.62
N LEU A 503 14.11 -23.51 -7.73
CA LEU A 503 12.83 -22.80 -7.75
C LEU A 503 13.00 -21.27 -7.58
N ILE A 504 13.82 -20.83 -6.64
CA ILE A 504 14.10 -19.39 -6.42
C ILE A 504 14.74 -18.78 -7.68
N GLN A 505 15.70 -19.47 -8.30
CA GLN A 505 16.32 -19.02 -9.54
C GLN A 505 15.28 -18.87 -10.65
N GLU A 506 14.46 -19.90 -10.86
CA GLU A 506 13.42 -19.91 -11.89
C GLU A 506 12.40 -18.80 -11.68
N LEU A 507 11.96 -18.59 -10.45
CA LEU A 507 11.04 -17.50 -10.08
C LEU A 507 11.63 -16.12 -10.37
N CYS A 508 12.92 -15.90 -10.09
CA CYS A 508 13.58 -14.64 -10.40
C CYS A 508 13.70 -14.42 -11.91
N ASN A 509 14.07 -15.46 -12.67
CA ASN A 509 14.18 -15.39 -14.13
C ASN A 509 12.82 -15.10 -14.79
N GLN A 510 11.75 -15.79 -14.36
CA GLN A 510 10.40 -15.50 -14.84
C GLN A 510 9.96 -14.08 -14.45
N ALA A 511 10.35 -13.57 -13.28
CA ALA A 511 9.99 -12.23 -12.84
C ALA A 511 10.68 -11.14 -13.67
N GLU A 512 11.94 -11.34 -14.02
CA GLU A 512 12.66 -10.47 -14.97
C GLU A 512 11.99 -10.49 -16.33
N PHE A 513 11.69 -11.68 -16.86
CA PHE A 513 11.00 -11.82 -18.14
C PHE A 513 9.63 -11.13 -18.14
N ARG A 514 8.79 -11.39 -17.13
CA ARG A 514 7.46 -10.78 -17.01
C ARG A 514 7.53 -9.26 -16.87
N LYS A 515 8.52 -8.75 -16.13
CA LYS A 515 8.77 -7.31 -16.03
C LYS A 515 9.05 -6.69 -17.40
N GLU A 516 9.86 -7.32 -18.23
CA GLU A 516 10.11 -6.83 -19.61
C GLU A 516 8.85 -6.92 -20.49
N GLU A 517 8.04 -7.97 -20.36
CA GLU A 517 6.75 -8.06 -21.07
C GLU A 517 5.80 -6.93 -20.68
N LEU A 518 5.65 -6.66 -19.38
CA LEU A 518 4.76 -5.60 -18.89
C LEU A 518 5.19 -4.21 -19.40
N LYS A 519 6.48 -3.95 -19.57
CA LYS A 519 6.96 -2.70 -20.20
C LYS A 519 6.47 -2.57 -21.64
N LYS A 520 6.43 -3.68 -22.39
CA LYS A 520 5.92 -3.69 -23.77
C LYS A 520 4.42 -3.50 -23.81
N GLU A 521 3.68 -4.26 -23.01
CA GLU A 521 2.22 -4.32 -23.03
C GLU A 521 1.55 -3.05 -22.48
N LYS A 522 2.10 -2.45 -21.41
CA LYS A 522 1.43 -1.33 -20.74
C LYS A 522 1.46 -0.06 -21.61
N PRO A 523 0.32 0.63 -21.77
CA PRO A 523 0.29 1.94 -22.43
C PRO A 523 0.98 3.00 -21.58
N LEU A 524 1.34 4.13 -22.20
CA LEU A 524 1.88 5.26 -21.45
C LEU A 524 0.81 5.84 -20.51
N SER A 525 1.22 6.17 -19.28
CA SER A 525 0.39 6.89 -18.31
C SER A 525 0.22 8.33 -18.74
N GLN A 526 -1.02 8.72 -19.02
CA GLN A 526 -1.31 10.09 -19.40
C GLN A 526 -1.06 11.09 -18.26
N ASN A 527 -1.18 10.63 -17.00
CA ASN A 527 -0.85 11.44 -15.83
C ASN A 527 0.65 11.73 -15.77
N LYS A 528 1.51 10.71 -15.98
CA LYS A 528 2.97 10.91 -16.02
C LYS A 528 3.41 11.75 -17.21
N VAL A 529 2.81 11.54 -18.39
CA VAL A 529 3.06 12.38 -19.58
C VAL A 529 2.70 13.84 -19.29
N THR A 530 1.52 14.10 -18.74
CA THR A 530 1.08 15.47 -18.40
C THR A 530 1.97 16.11 -17.36
N LYS A 531 2.34 15.36 -16.32
CA LYS A 531 3.28 15.84 -15.28
C LYS A 531 4.64 16.20 -15.89
N PHE A 532 5.19 15.33 -16.74
CA PHE A 532 6.45 15.58 -17.44
C PHE A 532 6.38 16.86 -18.30
N ILE A 533 5.30 17.05 -19.06
CA ILE A 533 5.09 18.24 -19.90
C ILE A 533 5.05 19.50 -19.02
N ASN A 534 4.24 19.50 -17.96
CA ASN A 534 4.12 20.66 -17.07
C ASN A 534 5.44 21.03 -16.40
N GLU A 535 6.18 20.05 -15.88
CA GLU A 535 7.48 20.28 -15.25
C GLU A 535 8.53 20.76 -16.29
N THR A 536 8.52 20.20 -17.49
CA THR A 536 9.40 20.65 -18.59
C THR A 536 9.09 22.08 -19.00
N LEU A 537 7.82 22.46 -19.13
CA LEU A 537 7.40 23.81 -19.48
C LEU A 537 7.75 24.83 -18.41
N GLN A 538 7.54 24.48 -17.14
CA GLN A 538 7.92 25.34 -16.03
C GLN A 538 9.43 25.62 -16.03
N GLN A 539 10.25 24.58 -16.15
CA GLN A 539 11.71 24.75 -16.23
C GLN A 539 12.13 25.50 -17.49
N TYR A 540 11.48 25.27 -18.63
CA TYR A 540 11.75 26.04 -19.83
C TYR A 540 11.48 27.53 -19.60
N GLN A 541 10.34 27.88 -19.01
CA GLN A 541 9.97 29.27 -18.71
C GLN A 541 10.95 29.93 -17.72
N ASP A 542 11.38 29.21 -16.69
CA ASP A 542 12.32 29.70 -15.67
C ASP A 542 13.73 30.01 -16.25
N PHE A 543 14.11 29.39 -17.37
CA PHE A 543 15.46 29.51 -17.95
C PHE A 543 15.49 30.21 -19.32
N ALA A 544 14.35 30.47 -19.96
CA ALA A 544 14.25 31.11 -21.29
C ALA A 544 14.40 32.64 -21.20
N THR A 545 15.55 33.10 -20.71
CA THR A 545 15.83 34.50 -20.35
C THR A 545 15.59 35.48 -21.50
N PHE A 546 16.02 35.17 -22.73
CA PHE A 546 15.79 36.07 -23.87
C PHE A 546 14.31 36.20 -24.21
N LYS A 547 13.60 35.08 -24.32
CA LYS A 547 12.15 35.08 -24.58
C LYS A 547 11.39 35.82 -23.48
N GLY A 548 11.81 35.67 -22.23
CA GLY A 548 11.31 36.47 -21.10
C GLY A 548 11.50 37.98 -21.30
N LEU A 549 12.67 38.43 -21.76
CA LEU A 549 12.93 39.84 -22.06
C LEU A 549 12.02 40.40 -23.16
N TYR A 550 11.77 39.64 -24.23
CA TYR A 550 10.83 40.06 -25.28
C TYR A 550 9.36 40.05 -24.77
N ARG A 551 8.98 39.10 -23.91
CA ARG A 551 7.62 39.04 -23.32
C ARG A 551 7.30 40.20 -22.39
N GLU A 552 8.29 40.76 -21.69
CA GLU A 552 8.13 41.95 -20.84
C GLU A 552 7.66 43.18 -21.66
N ARG A 553 7.77 43.14 -23.00
CA ARG A 553 7.36 44.20 -23.92
C ARG A 553 6.40 43.66 -24.97
N GLU A 554 5.10 43.83 -24.73
CA GLU A 554 4.02 43.31 -25.59
C GLU A 554 4.18 43.70 -27.08
N GLU A 555 4.70 44.90 -27.38
CA GLU A 555 4.97 45.36 -28.76
C GLU A 555 6.16 44.66 -29.45
N SER A 556 7.06 44.07 -28.67
CA SER A 556 8.25 43.34 -29.13
C SER A 556 8.01 41.84 -29.28
N PHE A 557 6.89 41.31 -28.78
CA PHE A 557 6.53 39.91 -28.91
C PHE A 557 5.29 39.75 -29.80
N LYS A 558 5.46 39.18 -31.00
CA LYS A 558 4.36 38.98 -31.94
C LYS A 558 4.03 37.49 -32.08
N GLY A 559 3.12 37.02 -31.24
CA GLY A 559 2.52 35.69 -31.39
C GLY A 559 1.46 35.68 -32.48
N LYS A 560 1.84 35.52 -33.75
CA LYS A 560 0.89 35.16 -34.81
C LYS A 560 1.20 33.75 -35.28
N ILE A 561 0.26 32.82 -35.04
CA ILE A 561 0.24 31.50 -35.66
C ILE A 561 -0.05 31.69 -37.16
N ASP A 562 0.94 32.14 -37.93
CA ASP A 562 0.87 32.10 -39.39
C ASP A 562 1.33 30.71 -39.82
N ILE A 563 0.46 29.99 -40.53
CA ILE A 563 0.67 28.59 -40.97
C ILE A 563 1.67 28.54 -42.14
N LYS A 564 2.12 29.70 -42.65
CA LYS A 564 3.09 29.78 -43.73
C LYS A 564 4.51 29.48 -43.21
N ASN A 565 5.06 28.35 -43.66
CA ASN A 565 6.44 27.90 -43.47
C ASN A 565 7.48 28.95 -43.94
N LYS A 566 7.71 29.99 -43.13
CA LYS A 566 8.84 30.90 -43.24
C LYS A 566 9.40 31.08 -41.83
N GLY A 567 10.70 30.82 -41.68
CA GLY A 567 11.44 30.89 -40.41
C GLY A 567 12.53 29.81 -40.34
N ALA A 568 13.63 30.10 -39.65
CA ALA A 568 14.68 29.11 -39.34
C ALA A 568 14.15 28.06 -38.35
N PHE A 569 14.67 26.83 -38.46
CA PHE A 569 14.16 25.68 -37.71
C PHE A 569 14.93 25.50 -36.39
N PHE A 570 14.30 25.77 -35.24
CA PHE A 570 14.84 25.43 -33.93
C PHE A 570 14.17 24.16 -33.39
N SER A 571 14.75 23.00 -33.69
CA SER A 571 14.26 21.71 -33.16
C SER A 571 15.33 21.08 -32.31
N ILE A 572 14.92 20.59 -31.15
CA ILE A 572 15.69 19.58 -30.44
C ILE A 572 15.56 18.29 -31.26
N THR A 573 16.66 17.60 -31.50
CA THR A 573 16.65 16.28 -32.15
C THR A 573 15.73 15.34 -31.36
N PRO A 574 14.80 14.61 -32.02
CA PRO A 574 13.96 13.64 -31.33
C PRO A 574 14.80 12.71 -30.45
N GLN A 575 14.43 12.58 -29.18
CA GLN A 575 15.14 11.73 -28.23
C GLN A 575 14.39 10.42 -28.02
N LEU A 576 15.14 9.32 -27.92
CA LEU A 576 14.62 8.03 -27.51
C LEU A 576 14.87 7.87 -26.01
N LEU A 577 13.79 7.70 -25.26
CA LEU A 577 13.81 7.53 -23.80
C LEU A 577 13.25 6.16 -23.44
N ASP A 578 13.62 5.63 -22.28
CA ASP A 578 13.03 4.39 -21.80
C ASP A 578 11.55 4.60 -21.47
N LYS A 579 10.70 3.65 -21.91
CA LYS A 579 9.25 3.70 -21.72
C LYS A 579 8.86 3.74 -20.24
N GLU A 580 9.70 3.17 -19.37
CA GLU A 580 9.53 3.14 -17.91
C GLU A 580 9.29 4.52 -17.29
N PHE A 581 9.85 5.60 -17.84
CA PHE A 581 9.63 6.97 -17.36
C PHE A 581 8.16 7.40 -17.39
N PHE A 582 7.35 6.72 -18.20
CA PHE A 582 5.96 7.08 -18.45
C PHE A 582 4.98 5.96 -18.04
N LEU A 583 5.39 4.96 -17.26
CA LEU A 583 4.51 3.90 -16.75
C LEU A 583 4.18 4.15 -15.27
N ASP A 584 2.91 4.04 -14.85
CA ASP A 584 2.49 4.41 -13.48
C ASP A 584 3.27 3.66 -12.38
N ASP A 585 3.54 2.37 -12.58
CA ASP A 585 4.18 1.48 -11.58
C ASP A 585 5.73 1.57 -11.51
N TRP A 586 6.33 2.58 -12.15
CA TRP A 586 7.79 2.78 -12.19
C TRP A 586 8.24 4.11 -11.55
N ASP A 587 9.19 4.06 -10.62
CA ASP A 587 9.71 5.24 -9.89
C ASP A 587 10.85 5.95 -10.62
N SER A 588 10.61 6.47 -11.83
CA SER A 588 11.62 7.18 -12.61
C SER A 588 11.14 8.57 -13.03
N SER A 589 12.00 9.59 -12.87
CA SER A 589 11.72 10.97 -13.29
C SER A 589 12.96 11.66 -13.88
N LEU A 590 12.80 12.31 -15.04
CA LEU A 590 13.86 13.04 -15.74
C LEU A 590 13.46 14.46 -16.19
N SER A 591 12.24 14.89 -15.90
CA SER A 591 11.64 16.14 -16.40
C SER A 591 12.49 17.38 -16.17
N HIS A 592 13.12 17.50 -14.99
CA HIS A 592 13.89 18.68 -14.61
C HIS A 592 15.05 19.04 -15.56
N ARG A 593 15.62 18.07 -16.29
CA ARG A 593 16.76 18.32 -17.19
C ARG A 593 16.36 18.78 -18.59
N PHE A 594 15.13 18.49 -19.00
CA PHE A 594 14.69 18.78 -20.37
C PHE A 594 14.47 20.26 -20.57
N GLY A 595 13.58 20.87 -19.78
CA GLY A 595 13.19 22.29 -19.94
C GLY A 595 14.38 23.25 -19.90
N GLU A 596 15.28 23.07 -18.93
CA GLU A 596 16.51 23.84 -18.81
C GLU A 596 17.41 23.67 -20.06
N GLY A 597 17.55 22.44 -20.56
CA GLY A 597 18.34 22.16 -21.76
C GLY A 597 17.80 22.83 -23.02
N ILE A 598 16.47 22.92 -23.16
CA ILE A 598 15.80 23.63 -24.28
C ILE A 598 16.11 25.11 -24.19
N ALA A 599 15.82 25.71 -23.03
CA ALA A 599 15.97 27.14 -22.83
C ALA A 599 17.41 27.60 -23.03
N ARG A 600 18.40 26.86 -22.52
CA ARG A 600 19.83 27.16 -22.73
C ARG A 600 20.26 27.07 -24.19
N SER A 601 19.63 26.19 -24.97
CA SER A 601 19.92 26.04 -26.40
C SER A 601 19.28 27.16 -27.21
N GLU A 602 18.04 27.54 -26.88
CA GLU A 602 17.37 28.71 -27.46
C GLU A 602 18.14 29.99 -27.14
N ASN A 603 18.55 30.17 -25.89
CA ASN A 603 19.33 31.32 -25.48
C ASN A 603 20.65 31.44 -26.26
N LYS A 604 21.32 30.32 -26.53
CA LYS A 604 22.55 30.29 -27.34
C LYS A 604 22.28 30.72 -28.78
N ASP A 605 21.19 30.22 -29.37
CA ASP A 605 20.82 30.55 -30.74
C ASP A 605 20.50 32.04 -30.88
N ILE A 606 19.66 32.58 -30.00
CA ILE A 606 19.35 34.03 -29.95
C ILE A 606 20.62 34.85 -29.71
N LEU A 607 21.48 34.45 -28.77
CA LEU A 607 22.76 35.13 -28.53
C LEU A 607 23.61 35.18 -29.81
N THR A 608 23.67 34.09 -30.56
CA THR A 608 24.45 34.00 -31.80
C THR A 608 23.90 34.92 -32.89
N GLN A 609 22.58 35.16 -32.90
CA GLN A 609 21.94 36.12 -33.81
C GLN A 609 22.18 37.58 -33.39
N LEU A 610 22.19 37.87 -32.08
CA LEU A 610 22.34 39.24 -31.55
C LEU A 610 23.80 39.73 -31.47
N LEU A 611 24.74 38.85 -31.12
CA LEU A 611 26.12 39.20 -30.81
C LEU A 611 26.84 39.93 -31.95
N PRO A 612 26.67 39.58 -33.25
CA PRO A 612 27.31 40.30 -34.35
C PRO A 612 26.87 41.76 -34.50
N ALA A 613 25.68 42.11 -34.01
CA ALA A 613 25.17 43.49 -34.02
C ALA A 613 25.58 44.29 -32.77
N CYS A 614 26.21 43.66 -31.78
CA CYS A 614 26.67 44.31 -30.56
C CYS A 614 28.06 44.94 -30.74
N ILE A 615 28.30 46.07 -30.07
CA ILE A 615 29.57 46.78 -30.08
C ILE A 615 30.53 46.13 -29.07
N PRO A 616 31.72 45.63 -29.49
CA PRO A 616 32.73 45.13 -28.55
C PRO A 616 33.29 46.25 -27.69
N THR A 617 33.38 46.02 -26.38
CA THR A 617 33.92 46.96 -25.39
C THR A 617 34.95 46.25 -24.50
N GLN A 618 36.03 46.93 -24.09
CA GLN A 618 37.10 46.29 -23.30
C GLN A 618 36.79 46.22 -21.81
N SER A 619 36.01 47.16 -21.27
CA SER A 619 35.69 47.22 -19.83
C SER A 619 34.37 47.94 -19.54
N ILE A 620 33.83 47.72 -18.33
CA ILE A 620 32.65 48.47 -17.87
C ILE A 620 33.01 49.95 -17.72
N GLU A 621 34.22 50.28 -17.25
CA GLU A 621 34.69 51.65 -17.12
C GLU A 621 34.69 52.42 -18.44
N GLU A 622 35.06 51.78 -19.55
CA GLU A 622 34.99 52.37 -20.89
C GLU A 622 33.55 52.70 -21.28
N LEU A 623 32.63 51.77 -21.06
CA LEU A 623 31.20 51.96 -21.32
C LEU A 623 30.62 53.14 -20.53
N LEU A 624 31.04 53.31 -19.26
CA LEU A 624 30.62 54.40 -18.37
C LEU A 624 31.25 55.76 -18.71
N THR A 625 32.06 55.86 -19.77
CA THR A 625 32.53 57.14 -20.32
C THR A 625 31.76 57.59 -21.57
N ASP A 626 30.90 56.73 -22.14
CA ASP A 626 30.05 57.07 -23.27
C ASP A 626 28.81 57.85 -22.78
N GLU A 627 28.77 59.16 -23.06
CA GLU A 627 27.65 60.04 -22.67
C GLU A 627 26.29 59.50 -23.16
N LYS A 628 26.24 58.90 -24.35
CA LYS A 628 25.02 58.34 -24.92
C LYS A 628 24.55 57.10 -24.15
N PHE A 629 25.49 56.27 -23.68
CA PHE A 629 25.16 55.12 -22.84
C PHE A 629 24.60 55.56 -21.48
N ILE A 630 25.19 56.59 -20.87
CA ILE A 630 24.76 57.12 -19.56
C ILE A 630 23.36 57.75 -19.66
N GLU A 631 23.09 58.52 -20.71
CA GLU A 631 21.76 59.12 -20.92
C GLU A 631 20.64 58.07 -21.02
N GLU A 632 20.94 56.90 -21.61
CA GLU A 632 19.99 55.82 -21.84
C GLU A 632 20.12 54.66 -20.82
N MET A 633 20.86 54.84 -19.72
CA MET A 633 21.31 53.72 -18.87
C MET A 633 20.16 52.89 -18.26
N ASP A 634 19.07 53.54 -17.85
CA ASP A 634 17.88 52.87 -17.28
C ASP A 634 17.17 51.95 -18.29
N ASP A 635 17.40 52.17 -19.60
CA ASP A 635 16.87 51.38 -20.68
C ASP A 635 17.68 50.10 -20.94
N PHE A 636 18.81 49.90 -20.27
CA PHE A 636 19.62 48.69 -20.45
C PHE A 636 19.19 47.53 -19.55
N VAL A 637 19.62 46.32 -19.92
CA VAL A 637 19.69 45.13 -19.06
C VAL A 637 21.09 44.54 -19.19
N LEU A 638 21.68 44.12 -18.07
CA LEU A 638 22.93 43.36 -18.06
C LEU A 638 22.62 41.87 -17.97
N LEU A 639 23.09 41.11 -18.95
CA LEU A 639 23.06 39.66 -18.97
C LEU A 639 24.45 39.10 -18.64
N LEU A 640 24.51 38.27 -17.61
CA LEU A 640 25.70 37.50 -17.26
C LEU A 640 25.69 36.19 -18.06
N VAL A 641 26.43 36.12 -19.18
CA VAL A 641 26.48 34.94 -20.05
C VAL A 641 27.52 33.97 -19.53
N ASN A 642 27.06 32.87 -18.93
CA ASN A 642 27.88 31.88 -18.21
C ASN A 642 28.85 32.45 -17.15
N TYR A 643 28.77 33.74 -16.83
CA TYR A 643 29.57 34.38 -15.82
C TYR A 643 28.89 34.28 -14.46
N ARG A 644 29.58 33.68 -13.47
CA ARG A 644 29.01 33.46 -12.15
C ARG A 644 28.72 34.79 -11.46
N ARG A 645 27.52 34.93 -10.92
CA ARG A 645 27.09 36.13 -10.15
C ARG A 645 28.09 36.51 -9.06
N TYR A 646 28.62 35.52 -8.34
CA TYR A 646 29.56 35.76 -7.25
C TYR A 646 30.83 36.47 -7.74
N ASP A 647 31.37 36.05 -8.87
CA ASP A 647 32.58 36.62 -9.45
C ASP A 647 32.32 38.04 -9.97
N PHE A 648 31.16 38.26 -10.60
CA PHE A 648 30.68 39.60 -10.95
C PHE A 648 30.59 40.52 -9.73
N MET A 649 29.92 40.08 -8.66
CA MET A 649 29.76 40.85 -7.43
C MET A 649 31.10 41.20 -6.79
N LYS A 650 32.06 40.27 -6.81
CA LYS A 650 33.39 40.48 -6.23
C LYS A 650 34.18 41.51 -7.01
N LYS A 651 34.16 41.42 -8.35
CA LYS A 651 34.90 42.32 -9.25
C LYS A 651 34.27 43.72 -9.34
N TYR A 652 32.95 43.80 -9.41
CA TYR A 652 32.19 45.03 -9.64
C TYR A 652 31.37 45.47 -8.43
N ARG A 653 31.88 45.22 -7.22
CA ARG A 653 31.18 45.50 -5.95
C ARG A 653 30.68 46.95 -5.84
N LYS A 654 31.43 47.92 -6.39
CA LYS A 654 31.06 49.35 -6.40
C LYS A 654 29.78 49.66 -7.20
N TYR A 655 29.43 48.80 -8.15
CA TYR A 655 28.29 48.98 -9.05
C TYR A 655 27.15 47.99 -8.78
N TYR A 656 27.28 47.09 -7.80
CA TYR A 656 26.30 46.03 -7.57
C TYR A 656 25.45 46.29 -6.34
N LYS A 657 24.12 46.26 -6.51
CA LYS A 657 23.13 46.26 -5.44
C LYS A 657 22.37 44.92 -5.44
N PRO A 658 22.36 44.17 -4.32
CA PRO A 658 21.64 42.90 -4.24
C PRO A 658 20.13 43.11 -4.34
N PRO A 659 19.37 42.13 -4.87
CA PRO A 659 17.93 42.21 -4.90
C PRO A 659 17.34 42.10 -3.48
N ALA A 660 16.21 42.75 -3.22
CA ALA A 660 15.53 42.74 -1.92
C ALA A 660 14.92 41.38 -1.57
N ASP A 661 14.61 40.56 -2.58
CA ASP A 661 14.11 39.20 -2.44
C ASP A 661 14.89 38.27 -3.39
N ILE A 662 15.16 37.03 -2.97
CA ILE A 662 16.00 36.08 -3.74
C ILE A 662 15.18 35.37 -4.84
N LYS A 663 13.85 35.54 -4.85
CA LYS A 663 12.94 34.89 -5.79
C LYS A 663 12.84 35.67 -7.11
N GLY A 664 13.28 35.07 -8.21
CA GLY A 664 13.10 35.57 -9.58
C GLY A 664 14.37 35.56 -10.46
N ASP A 665 14.20 36.05 -11.69
CA ASP A 665 15.26 36.11 -12.72
C ASP A 665 16.29 37.22 -12.48
N ILE A 666 15.92 38.25 -11.72
CA ILE A 666 16.79 39.38 -11.40
C ILE A 666 17.79 38.95 -10.33
N LYS A 667 19.08 38.99 -10.70
CA LYS A 667 20.21 38.61 -9.85
C LYS A 667 20.82 39.80 -9.10
N GLY A 668 20.38 41.01 -9.39
CA GLY A 668 20.74 42.26 -8.72
C GLY A 668 20.49 43.46 -9.63
N TRP A 669 20.96 44.61 -9.17
CA TRP A 669 20.90 45.87 -9.89
C TRP A 669 22.32 46.40 -10.12
N PHE A 670 22.57 46.90 -11.32
CA PHE A 670 23.73 47.71 -11.62
C PHE A 670 23.42 49.16 -11.26
N VAL A 671 24.30 49.83 -10.51
CA VAL A 671 24.07 51.19 -10.00
C VAL A 671 25.25 52.10 -10.35
N TYR A 672 24.94 53.23 -10.98
CA TYR A 672 25.90 54.29 -11.31
C TYR A 672 25.19 55.64 -11.41
N ASN A 673 25.73 56.71 -10.82
CA ASN A 673 25.15 58.07 -10.83
C ASN A 673 23.63 58.12 -10.52
N ASP A 674 23.19 57.41 -9.47
CA ASP A 674 21.79 57.30 -9.03
C ASP A 674 20.81 56.65 -10.04
N GLN A 675 21.30 56.17 -11.18
CA GLN A 675 20.55 55.36 -12.14
C GLN A 675 20.75 53.86 -11.87
N GLU A 676 19.74 53.04 -12.17
CA GLU A 676 19.78 51.60 -11.91
C GLU A 676 19.11 50.76 -13.00
N PHE A 677 19.78 49.66 -13.38
CA PHE A 677 19.20 48.68 -14.31
C PHE A 677 19.46 47.25 -13.87
N SER A 678 18.62 46.33 -14.38
CA SER A 678 18.58 44.96 -13.89
C SER A 678 19.72 44.10 -14.42
N ILE A 679 20.22 43.22 -13.55
CA ILE A 679 21.19 42.18 -13.87
C ILE A 679 20.46 40.85 -13.88
N LYS A 680 20.49 40.11 -15.00
CA LYS A 680 19.92 38.77 -15.14
C LYS A 680 21.01 37.75 -15.50
N SER A 681 20.79 36.48 -15.17
CA SER A 681 21.68 35.39 -15.57
C SER A 681 21.24 34.86 -16.93
N LEU A 682 22.19 34.56 -17.81
CA LEU A 682 21.91 33.95 -19.12
C LEU A 682 22.75 32.67 -19.27
N PRO A 683 22.27 31.53 -18.73
CA PRO A 683 22.96 30.26 -18.92
C PRO A 683 22.77 29.77 -20.36
N ILE A 684 23.84 29.29 -20.99
CA ILE A 684 23.82 28.69 -22.33
C ILE A 684 24.62 27.38 -22.37
N ASN A 685 24.30 26.50 -23.32
CA ASN A 685 25.01 25.22 -23.54
C ASN A 685 26.32 25.43 -24.33
N ASP A 686 27.18 26.33 -23.85
CA ASP A 686 28.51 26.56 -24.41
C ASP A 686 29.45 27.18 -23.36
N LYS A 687 30.31 26.36 -22.76
CA LYS A 687 31.18 26.82 -21.67
C LYS A 687 32.31 27.76 -22.14
N GLU A 688 32.60 27.79 -23.44
CA GLU A 688 33.67 28.62 -23.99
C GLU A 688 33.24 30.10 -24.11
N ILE A 689 31.93 30.35 -24.17
CA ILE A 689 31.38 31.71 -24.21
C ILE A 689 31.13 32.19 -22.77
N CYS A 690 31.96 33.13 -22.31
CA CYS A 690 31.82 33.83 -21.04
C CYS A 690 31.93 35.34 -21.27
N LEU A 691 30.84 36.07 -21.10
CA LEU A 691 30.80 37.51 -21.38
C LEU A 691 29.76 38.27 -20.56
N LEU A 692 29.94 39.59 -20.50
CA LEU A 692 28.91 40.54 -20.06
C LEU A 692 28.23 41.12 -21.28
N LEU A 693 26.90 41.07 -21.32
CA LEU A 693 26.11 41.58 -22.43
C LEU A 693 25.15 42.66 -21.95
N PHE A 694 25.29 43.87 -22.48
CA PHE A 694 24.42 45.01 -22.20
C PHE A 694 23.50 45.21 -23.39
N LEU A 695 22.19 45.14 -23.18
CA LEU A 695 21.20 45.31 -24.25
C LEU A 695 20.24 46.45 -23.91
N ASN A 696 20.04 47.37 -24.86
CA ASN A 696 19.02 48.40 -24.71
C ASN A 696 17.64 47.76 -24.96
N LYS A 697 16.84 47.63 -23.91
CA LYS A 697 15.51 47.00 -23.93
C LYS A 697 14.57 47.67 -24.94
N ASN A 698 14.73 48.99 -25.19
CA ASN A 698 13.91 49.75 -26.15
C ASN A 698 14.27 49.48 -27.62
N LYS A 699 15.47 48.94 -27.89
CA LYS A 699 16.03 48.78 -29.25
C LYS A 699 16.36 47.32 -29.58
N LEU A 700 15.73 46.36 -28.89
CA LEU A 700 15.97 44.91 -29.07
C LEU A 700 15.34 44.30 -30.33
N GLY A 701 14.38 45.00 -30.96
CA GLY A 701 13.63 44.46 -32.09
C GLY A 701 12.41 43.63 -31.68
N ARG A 702 12.12 42.58 -32.45
CA ARG A 702 10.96 41.70 -32.24
C ARG A 702 11.32 40.22 -32.20
N TYR A 703 10.68 39.50 -31.28
CA TYR A 703 10.59 38.05 -31.30
C TYR A 703 9.28 37.65 -32.01
N VAL A 704 9.41 37.01 -33.17
CA VAL A 704 8.28 36.50 -33.94
C VAL A 704 8.18 35.00 -33.71
N GLN A 705 7.16 34.57 -32.96
CA GLN A 705 6.92 33.15 -32.75
C GLN A 705 6.04 32.59 -33.87
N HIS A 706 6.54 31.59 -34.59
CA HIS A 706 5.82 30.90 -35.66
C HIS A 706 5.15 29.62 -35.15
N SER A 707 4.31 29.01 -35.98
CA SER A 707 3.74 27.69 -35.66
C SER A 707 4.84 26.64 -35.57
N PRO A 708 4.94 25.87 -34.46
CA PRO A 708 5.93 24.80 -34.34
C PRO A 708 5.54 23.52 -35.13
N LEU A 709 4.32 23.47 -35.66
CA LEU A 709 3.74 22.26 -36.28
C LEU A 709 4.31 21.99 -37.68
N ASN A 710 4.58 20.71 -37.97
CA ASN A 710 4.74 20.19 -39.33
C ASN A 710 3.42 19.62 -39.85
N GLU A 711 3.40 19.26 -41.14
CA GLU A 711 2.27 18.55 -41.73
C GLU A 711 2.06 17.19 -41.04
N GLY A 712 0.86 16.98 -40.50
CA GLY A 712 0.47 15.78 -39.77
C GLY A 712 0.72 15.81 -38.25
N ASP A 713 1.29 16.90 -37.71
CA ASP A 713 1.42 17.08 -36.26
C ASP A 713 0.07 17.47 -35.60
N ASP A 714 -0.18 16.97 -34.39
CA ASP A 714 -1.41 17.25 -33.64
C ASP A 714 -1.35 18.66 -33.00
N PRO A 715 -2.27 19.58 -33.35
CA PRO A 715 -2.33 20.90 -32.73
C PRO A 715 -2.54 20.89 -31.22
N LYS A 716 -3.10 19.82 -30.65
CA LYS A 716 -3.32 19.69 -29.19
C LYS A 716 -2.03 19.51 -28.40
N SER A 717 -0.93 19.18 -29.07
CA SER A 717 0.39 18.97 -28.46
C SER A 717 1.24 20.24 -28.43
N VAL A 718 0.63 21.41 -28.68
CA VAL A 718 1.31 22.71 -28.62
C VAL A 718 1.07 23.38 -27.28
N TYR A 719 2.15 23.70 -26.58
CA TYR A 719 2.17 24.33 -25.27
C TYR A 719 3.15 25.50 -25.26
N ASP A 720 2.68 26.71 -25.02
CA ASP A 720 3.50 27.94 -24.99
C ASP A 720 4.38 28.17 -26.26
N GLY A 721 3.85 27.71 -27.40
CA GLY A 721 4.51 27.73 -28.72
C GLY A 721 5.58 26.66 -28.92
N LEU A 722 5.76 25.75 -27.97
CA LEU A 722 6.50 24.50 -28.14
C LEU A 722 5.55 23.38 -28.56
N TYR A 723 5.89 22.61 -29.60
CA TYR A 723 5.25 21.33 -29.86
C TYR A 723 5.96 20.25 -29.04
N ILE A 724 5.25 19.60 -28.11
CA ILE A 724 5.77 18.51 -27.26
C ILE A 724 4.93 17.27 -27.52
N ASN A 725 5.50 16.27 -28.17
CA ASN A 725 4.83 15.01 -28.47
C ASN A 725 5.62 13.83 -27.88
N ILE A 726 4.92 12.99 -27.13
CA ILE A 726 5.44 11.82 -26.42
C ILE A 726 4.57 10.64 -26.81
N LYS A 727 5.16 9.63 -27.43
CA LYS A 727 4.44 8.41 -27.82
C LYS A 727 5.37 7.19 -27.86
N PRO A 728 4.82 5.96 -27.77
CA PRO A 728 5.60 4.75 -27.98
C PRO A 728 6.37 4.83 -29.30
N PHE A 729 7.64 4.43 -29.30
CA PHE A 729 8.47 4.60 -30.50
C PHE A 729 7.97 3.75 -31.67
N GLU A 730 7.38 2.59 -31.40
CA GLU A 730 6.77 1.71 -32.42
C GLU A 730 5.61 2.36 -33.18
N GLU A 731 4.99 3.42 -32.64
CA GLU A 731 3.95 4.21 -33.29
C GLU A 731 4.52 5.37 -34.12
N ASP A 732 5.85 5.52 -34.18
CA ASP A 732 6.50 6.55 -34.98
C ASP A 732 6.99 6.03 -36.33
N ARG A 733 6.87 6.88 -37.37
CA ARG A 733 7.37 6.60 -38.71
C ARG A 733 8.87 6.28 -38.75
N LEU A 734 9.64 6.76 -37.75
CA LEU A 734 11.08 6.52 -37.64
C LEU A 734 11.42 5.12 -37.13
N PHE A 735 10.48 4.34 -36.59
CA PHE A 735 10.74 3.01 -36.02
C PHE A 735 11.38 2.07 -37.05
N ASN A 736 10.69 1.80 -38.16
CA ASN A 736 11.17 0.88 -39.20
C ASN A 736 12.49 1.37 -39.83
N ILE A 737 12.65 2.68 -40.00
CA ILE A 737 13.89 3.26 -40.54
C ILE A 737 15.06 2.99 -39.58
N THR A 738 14.83 3.11 -38.27
CA THR A 738 15.84 2.87 -37.24
C THR A 738 16.20 1.40 -37.12
N VAL A 739 15.21 0.50 -37.25
CA VAL A 739 15.43 -0.96 -37.30
C VAL A 739 16.36 -1.32 -38.46
N GLU A 740 16.04 -0.90 -39.69
CA GLU A 740 16.83 -1.24 -40.88
C GLU A 740 18.25 -0.63 -40.80
N LYS A 741 18.37 0.59 -40.27
CA LYS A 741 19.68 1.24 -40.06
C LYS A 741 20.54 0.46 -39.06
N ARG A 742 20.01 0.08 -37.90
CA ARG A 742 20.73 -0.72 -36.90
C ARG A 742 21.11 -2.11 -37.44
N LEU A 743 20.21 -2.73 -38.19
CA LEU A 743 20.47 -4.03 -38.82
C LEU A 743 21.69 -3.97 -39.77
N ALA A 744 21.84 -2.87 -40.50
CA ALA A 744 22.99 -2.62 -41.38
C ALA A 744 24.28 -2.32 -40.59
N GLU A 745 24.20 -1.58 -39.48
CA GLU A 745 25.35 -1.20 -38.65
C GLU A 745 25.90 -2.38 -37.82
N GLU A 746 25.03 -3.27 -37.33
CA GLU A 746 25.41 -4.39 -36.47
C GLU A 746 25.94 -5.63 -37.23
N ASN A 747 26.12 -5.53 -38.55
CA ASN A 747 26.81 -6.52 -39.40
C ASN A 747 26.42 -7.98 -39.09
N GLN A 748 25.12 -8.29 -39.05
CA GLN A 748 24.55 -9.64 -38.89
C GLN A 748 24.74 -10.32 -37.51
N LYS A 749 25.24 -9.63 -36.47
CA LYS A 749 25.33 -10.21 -35.11
C LYS A 749 24.00 -10.27 -34.35
N THR A 750 22.99 -9.57 -34.84
CA THR A 750 21.69 -9.38 -34.17
C THR A 750 20.57 -9.62 -35.17
N THR A 751 19.45 -10.19 -34.72
CA THR A 751 18.26 -10.40 -35.55
C THR A 751 17.36 -9.16 -35.57
N LYS A 752 16.62 -8.97 -36.66
CA LYS A 752 15.59 -7.91 -36.77
C LYS A 752 14.63 -7.93 -35.58
N GLU A 753 14.17 -9.12 -35.20
CA GLU A 753 13.27 -9.33 -34.06
C GLU A 753 13.86 -8.85 -32.73
N LYS A 754 15.18 -9.02 -32.52
CA LYS A 754 15.84 -8.55 -31.30
C LYS A 754 15.91 -7.01 -31.27
N ILE A 755 16.24 -6.38 -32.39
CA ILE A 755 16.27 -4.90 -32.51
C ILE A 755 14.86 -4.33 -32.32
N GLU A 756 13.85 -4.90 -32.97
CA GLU A 756 12.46 -4.50 -32.80
C GLU A 756 12.02 -4.62 -31.33
N ASN A 757 12.36 -5.73 -30.68
CA ASN A 757 12.07 -5.93 -29.26
C ASN A 757 12.75 -4.88 -28.37
N GLU A 758 14.01 -4.53 -28.61
CA GLU A 758 14.70 -3.49 -27.85
C GLU A 758 14.03 -2.12 -28.02
N LEU A 759 13.70 -1.74 -29.26
CA LEU A 759 13.10 -0.44 -29.57
C LEU A 759 11.65 -0.30 -29.06
N LYS A 760 10.93 -1.39 -28.84
CA LYS A 760 9.59 -1.37 -28.19
C LYS A 760 9.61 -0.95 -26.73
N HIS A 761 10.77 -1.00 -26.07
CA HIS A 761 10.95 -0.46 -24.72
C HIS A 761 11.19 1.06 -24.74
N GLN A 762 11.14 1.71 -25.89
CA GLN A 762 11.45 3.13 -26.03
C GLN A 762 10.23 3.98 -26.37
N VAL A 763 10.29 5.22 -25.91
CA VAL A 763 9.37 6.31 -26.20
C VAL A 763 10.14 7.36 -26.99
N ILE A 764 9.49 7.91 -28.01
CA ILE A 764 10.04 9.06 -28.72
C ILE A 764 9.50 10.34 -28.11
N LEU A 765 10.41 11.21 -27.71
CA LEU A 765 10.13 12.58 -27.28
C LEU A 765 10.52 13.53 -28.41
N LYS A 766 9.54 14.28 -28.91
CA LYS A 766 9.74 15.36 -29.89
C LYS A 766 9.40 16.68 -29.23
N ILE A 767 10.36 17.60 -29.18
CA ILE A 767 10.15 18.98 -28.75
C ILE A 767 10.65 19.94 -29.81
N GLN A 768 9.77 20.84 -30.26
CA GLN A 768 10.05 21.74 -31.39
C GLN A 768 9.54 23.15 -31.14
N GLU A 769 10.30 24.15 -31.61
CA GLU A 769 9.88 25.54 -31.68
C GLU A 769 10.19 26.12 -33.06
N ARG A 770 9.51 27.19 -33.46
CA ARG A 770 9.93 28.02 -34.58
C ARG A 770 9.79 29.48 -34.23
N TYR A 771 10.86 30.24 -34.40
CA TYR A 771 10.88 31.67 -34.16
C TYR A 771 11.87 32.38 -35.08
N GLU A 772 11.73 33.69 -35.15
CA GLU A 772 12.60 34.62 -35.86
C GLU A 772 12.85 35.85 -34.98
N ILE A 773 14.09 36.36 -34.99
CA ILE A 773 14.46 37.62 -34.33
C ILE A 773 14.62 38.69 -35.41
N GLU A 774 13.72 39.68 -35.41
CA GLU A 774 13.79 40.84 -36.31
C GLU A 774 14.53 41.97 -35.59
N LEU A 775 15.76 42.28 -36.03
CA LEU A 775 16.55 43.38 -35.50
C LEU A 775 16.19 44.71 -36.19
N PRO A 776 16.03 45.82 -35.45
CA PRO A 776 15.77 47.12 -36.03
C PRO A 776 17.08 47.81 -36.45
N ASP A 777 17.00 48.76 -37.37
CA ASP A 777 18.17 49.51 -37.87
C ASP A 777 18.89 50.30 -36.76
N ASP A 778 18.17 50.65 -35.70
CA ASP A 778 18.67 51.37 -34.53
C ASP A 778 19.03 50.45 -33.35
N PHE A 779 19.24 49.14 -33.59
CA PHE A 779 19.67 48.19 -32.56
C PHE A 779 20.88 48.70 -31.76
N GLN A 780 20.84 48.48 -30.44
CA GLN A 780 21.91 48.92 -29.54
C GLN A 780 22.20 47.87 -28.47
N GLY A 781 23.41 47.33 -28.53
CA GLY A 781 23.95 46.40 -27.54
C GLY A 781 25.47 46.48 -27.49
N TYR A 782 26.03 46.12 -26.34
CA TYR A 782 27.47 46.12 -26.09
C TYR A 782 27.86 44.81 -25.41
N TYR A 783 29.05 44.30 -25.70
CA TYR A 783 29.55 43.10 -25.02
C TYR A 783 31.00 43.25 -24.57
N ILE A 784 31.33 42.57 -23.46
CA ILE A 784 32.67 42.50 -22.88
C ILE A 784 33.01 41.02 -22.70
N ASN A 785 34.03 40.55 -23.42
CA ASN A 785 34.56 39.20 -23.22
C ASN A 785 35.24 39.11 -21.86
N ILE A 786 34.99 38.01 -21.13
CA ILE A 786 35.68 37.73 -19.88
C ILE A 786 36.71 36.65 -20.15
N ASP A 787 37.95 37.08 -20.34
CA ASP A 787 39.12 36.20 -20.41
C ASP A 787 39.46 35.71 -19.01
N GLU A 788 38.75 34.70 -18.50
CA GLU A 788 39.15 33.94 -17.30
C GLU A 788 38.43 32.59 -17.30
N GLU A 789 39.21 31.50 -17.28
CA GLU A 789 38.72 30.12 -17.15
C GLU A 789 37.83 29.99 -15.89
N PRO A 790 36.61 29.42 -15.99
CA PRO A 790 35.87 29.04 -14.81
C PRO A 790 36.49 27.76 -14.21
N GLU A 791 37.15 27.87 -13.05
CA GLU A 791 37.41 26.72 -12.15
C GLU A 791 36.10 26.04 -11.71
#